data_AF-A0A5B1QSZ4-F1
#
_entry.id   AF-A0A5B1QSZ4-F1
#
_cell.length_a   1.000
_cell.length_b   1.000
_cell.length_c   1.000
_cell.angle_alpha   90.00
_cell.angle_beta   90.00
_cell.angle_gamma   90.00
#
_symmetry.space_group_name_H-M   'P 1'
#
loop_
_entity.id
_entity.type
_entity.pdbx_description
1 polymer ?
#
loop_
_entity_poly.entity_id
_entity_poly.type
_entity_poly.pdbx_seq_one_letter_code
_entity_poly.pdbx_strand_id
1 'polypeptide(L)'
;MRFSFSDKEINTYEELLWALLHQKRDRSGRPSQDRSAKIPTPIPVPNNPPRLFALIIGINKYQSYNVPPLKGAVPDANQVESYLKDDLGVSPDNIKNLRDREATRAAIIQELRALSTDDRIRPGDPIFIFYAGHGSTARAPEGWEAGGPKIQLICPHDHLEKVDGRQVVGIPDRTLGALLSSIAKEKGDNITVIFDCCHSGSGTREDEFDPDRLVRGIETVAEIPTDLDRDIWSNSTGDRLAKVASGFAHTGLRSHVLFAACSAEETAKEEDRRGVFTKALLEALRMYGADKVTYKDLAQRIPLLPAQNPQCEGANAERILFNARAPSRGRVLHKIRMKGDKYAMDAGVAHGVTEGAEFTVYKDRDNLDTPLVTLIVIQTSAFSCLLDVLPLGKKVKFIKDAYALQTRAGTQEDLRIHVAMDDRLTDLFEALAMEMQKTGTGAEKILLDTKEKSVLDLQLEKDRIVFNILDPLVKGYGLDRIPNSIDIDVESALPVVRAAAHYYWHLNRTTKTPRLQGKVHVEVYELEEADGEYDEDLQAILRPKGPNLKRGDIVDVVADGTKYGVKIINTTNIPLYPNVFFFSHGDLSIQSYFETPTAIGKVDAPLQPKQSLTIGYGSGGAAPYEYYLADGQDIDVGFLKLFLSSEHVDLSHIPQASPFTDGRGGKPSAVKTEAVWDTILVPIIQHREPLVPVPPADSESEPALEQEALAEPEPERESEPESESELESGPVPVSTVSLAEPVPMPSEPKPVPNVQAAGPRAITVGVANTRDIRAPNKPRPITTKDIIFDSFIGVPQILPMGLTDLDIRRNRDIHVATQKQNTARGFDLSFVTWGGTMLYSAGVSWLQLPREEKEFQWGEFSTPEVTPREQPLLSVSRWIAFEREFAEPPYVSVFFCALDMSHRKDWNVTATATDVTRFGFKIQVETWAGSILYSANVGWIAYPKGRRDVYSGRADTRDIRPWIYPQANNSNTITFGDVTFPQPPQVFLALNSLNIRRSANLRVVASVHEVTTSGMTWHMNTWSNTALHSAGFSYICVA
;
A
#
# COMPACT_ATOMS: atom_id res chain seq x y z
N MET A 1 -32.63 -13.73 -22.85
CA MET A 1 -33.24 -14.65 -21.85
C MET A 1 -33.92 -13.79 -20.79
N ARG A 2 -34.86 -14.33 -20.01
CA ARG A 2 -35.39 -13.60 -18.83
C ARG A 2 -34.47 -13.90 -17.66
N PHE A 3 -33.77 -12.88 -17.16
CA PHE A 3 -32.92 -12.98 -15.98
C PHE A 3 -33.81 -13.25 -14.76
N SER A 4 -33.49 -14.31 -14.01
CA SER A 4 -34.35 -14.76 -12.91
C SER A 4 -33.56 -14.98 -11.64
N PHE A 5 -33.84 -14.17 -10.62
CA PHE A 5 -33.15 -14.21 -9.35
C PHE A 5 -34.16 -14.53 -8.25
N SER A 6 -33.95 -15.64 -7.53
CA SER A 6 -34.86 -16.11 -6.47
C SER A 6 -36.31 -16.33 -6.94
N ASP A 7 -36.50 -17.07 -8.04
CA ASP A 7 -37.82 -17.41 -8.62
C ASP A 7 -38.68 -16.20 -9.03
N LYS A 8 -38.05 -15.03 -9.23
CA LYS A 8 -38.67 -13.83 -9.78
C LYS A 8 -37.92 -13.38 -11.03
N GLU A 9 -38.68 -12.99 -12.05
CA GLU A 9 -38.14 -12.27 -13.21
C GLU A 9 -37.71 -10.88 -12.75
N ILE A 10 -36.44 -10.56 -12.96
CA ILE A 10 -35.87 -9.24 -12.63
C ILE A 10 -35.60 -8.51 -13.94
N ASN A 11 -36.15 -7.30 -14.05
CA ASN A 11 -36.16 -6.51 -15.28
C ASN A 11 -35.36 -5.20 -15.13
N THR A 12 -34.93 -4.83 -13.92
CA THR A 12 -34.13 -3.61 -13.66
C THR A 12 -33.00 -3.86 -12.65
N TYR A 13 -31.96 -3.02 -12.66
CA TYR A 13 -30.91 -3.04 -11.62
C TYR A 13 -31.45 -2.65 -10.25
N GLU A 14 -32.50 -1.82 -10.17
CA GLU A 14 -33.13 -1.44 -8.91
C GLU A 14 -33.78 -2.65 -8.25
N GLU A 15 -34.48 -3.50 -9.02
CA GLU A 15 -35.03 -4.77 -8.56
C GLU A 15 -33.93 -5.76 -8.13
N LEU A 16 -32.84 -5.85 -8.91
CA LEU A 16 -31.69 -6.70 -8.62
C LEU A 16 -30.98 -6.28 -7.32
N LEU A 17 -30.54 -5.03 -7.25
CA LEU A 17 -29.85 -4.47 -6.08
C LEU A 17 -30.75 -4.50 -4.84
N TRP A 18 -32.06 -4.24 -4.97
CA TRP A 18 -32.97 -4.38 -3.84
C TRP A 18 -33.04 -5.84 -3.37
N ALA A 19 -33.15 -6.81 -4.28
CA ALA A 19 -33.18 -8.23 -3.94
C ALA A 19 -31.87 -8.71 -3.28
N LEU A 20 -30.72 -8.29 -3.81
CA LEU A 20 -29.38 -8.60 -3.27
C LEU A 20 -29.17 -7.99 -1.88
N LEU A 21 -29.56 -6.73 -1.68
CA LEU A 21 -29.23 -5.97 -0.47
C LEU A 21 -30.27 -6.10 0.66
N HIS A 22 -31.51 -6.53 0.37
CA HIS A 22 -32.61 -6.54 1.35
C HIS A 22 -33.24 -7.92 1.65
N GLN A 23 -32.89 -9.00 0.95
CA GLN A 23 -33.39 -10.34 1.31
C GLN A 23 -32.72 -10.92 2.56
N LYS A 24 -33.16 -10.46 3.75
CA LYS A 24 -33.11 -11.31 4.95
C LYS A 24 -34.15 -12.41 4.81
N ARG A 25 -33.71 -13.60 4.41
CA ARG A 25 -34.51 -14.82 4.53
C ARG A 25 -34.47 -15.31 5.97
N ASP A 26 -35.64 -15.46 6.60
CA ASP A 26 -35.75 -16.27 7.80
C ASP A 26 -35.60 -17.77 7.48
N ARG A 27 -35.64 -18.64 8.50
CA ARG A 27 -35.50 -20.10 8.34
C ARG A 27 -36.66 -20.76 7.54
N SER A 28 -37.64 -20.00 7.06
CA SER A 28 -38.81 -20.46 6.30
C SER A 28 -39.03 -19.73 4.96
N GLY A 29 -38.22 -18.72 4.64
CA GLY A 29 -38.29 -17.98 3.38
C GLY A 29 -39.32 -16.85 3.32
N ARG A 30 -39.73 -16.25 4.46
CA ARG A 30 -40.61 -15.06 4.47
C ARG A 30 -39.90 -13.82 5.07
N PRO A 31 -40.27 -12.59 4.65
CA PRO A 31 -39.60 -11.37 5.09
C PRO A 31 -40.07 -10.91 6.48
N SER A 32 -39.14 -10.72 7.42
CA SER A 32 -39.42 -10.26 8.78
C SER A 32 -39.19 -8.75 8.95
N GLN A 33 -40.16 -8.04 9.55
CA GLN A 33 -39.95 -6.70 10.09
C GLN A 33 -39.52 -6.76 11.56
N ASP A 34 -38.39 -6.16 11.91
CA ASP A 34 -38.19 -5.58 13.25
C ASP A 34 -37.26 -4.34 13.17
N ARG A 35 -37.57 -3.32 13.96
CA ARG A 35 -36.89 -2.01 14.04
C ARG A 35 -36.48 -1.72 15.49
N SER A 36 -35.34 -2.27 15.94
CA SER A 36 -34.77 -1.86 17.24
C SER A 36 -33.25 -2.11 17.39
N ALA A 37 -32.43 -1.43 16.58
CA ALA A 37 -30.99 -1.38 16.83
C ALA A 37 -30.67 -0.46 18.03
N LYS A 38 -29.98 -1.01 19.06
CA LYS A 38 -29.41 -0.22 20.16
C LYS A 38 -28.00 0.27 19.79
N ILE A 39 -27.64 1.46 20.28
CA ILE A 39 -26.41 2.18 19.95
C ILE A 39 -25.18 1.48 20.58
N PRO A 40 -24.06 1.29 19.84
CA PRO A 40 -22.82 0.73 20.40
C PRO A 40 -22.12 1.65 21.41
N THR A 41 -21.40 1.07 22.36
CA THR A 41 -20.62 1.80 23.40
C THR A 41 -19.15 1.99 22.94
N PRO A 42 -18.45 3.09 23.29
CA PRO A 42 -17.10 3.37 22.79
C PRO A 42 -16.01 2.41 23.26
N ILE A 43 -14.97 2.26 22.43
CA ILE A 43 -13.83 1.34 22.60
C ILE A 43 -12.74 1.98 23.51
N PRO A 44 -12.15 1.24 24.48
CA PRO A 44 -10.98 1.69 25.26
C PRO A 44 -9.66 1.59 24.48
N VAL A 45 -8.68 2.46 24.78
CA VAL A 45 -7.37 2.49 24.09
C VAL A 45 -6.30 1.73 24.90
N PRO A 46 -5.44 0.89 24.29
CA PRO A 46 -4.35 0.18 24.98
C PRO A 46 -3.23 1.09 25.51
N ASN A 47 -2.53 0.65 26.56
CA ASN A 47 -1.68 1.51 27.40
C ASN A 47 -0.14 1.36 27.23
N ASN A 48 0.34 0.46 26.37
CA ASN A 48 1.79 0.24 26.20
C ASN A 48 2.49 1.43 25.50
N PRO A 49 3.73 1.78 25.87
CA PRO A 49 4.52 2.77 25.16
C PRO A 49 4.96 2.25 23.78
N PRO A 50 4.98 3.08 22.72
CA PRO A 50 5.38 2.65 21.38
C PRO A 50 6.87 2.36 21.27
N ARG A 51 7.22 1.38 20.42
CA ARG A 51 8.61 1.00 20.08
C ARG A 51 9.24 1.94 19.03
N LEU A 52 9.03 3.25 19.19
CA LEU A 52 9.70 4.27 18.38
C LEU A 52 11.06 4.57 19.00
N PHE A 53 12.08 4.73 18.17
CA PHE A 53 13.44 5.12 18.56
C PHE A 53 13.81 6.44 17.88
N ALA A 54 14.50 7.32 18.61
CA ALA A 54 14.77 8.67 18.12
C ALA A 54 16.21 9.14 18.36
N LEU A 55 16.74 9.89 17.39
CA LEU A 55 17.95 10.69 17.52
C LEU A 55 17.60 12.16 17.28
N ILE A 56 17.73 12.98 18.32
CA ILE A 56 17.32 14.40 18.30
C ILE A 56 18.56 15.28 18.54
N ILE A 57 18.87 16.12 17.56
CA ILE A 57 20.07 16.97 17.52
C ILE A 57 19.63 18.44 17.49
N GLY A 58 20.19 19.26 18.38
CA GLY A 58 19.92 20.70 18.43
C GLY A 58 21.20 21.49 18.72
N ILE A 59 21.59 22.39 17.82
CA ILE A 59 22.88 23.11 17.90
C ILE A 59 22.66 24.62 17.83
N ASN A 60 22.68 25.26 18.99
CA ASN A 60 22.68 26.72 19.11
C ASN A 60 24.09 27.28 19.04
N LYS A 61 25.06 26.61 19.68
CA LYS A 61 26.44 27.09 19.83
C LYS A 61 27.37 26.26 18.97
N TYR A 62 28.28 26.95 18.30
CA TYR A 62 29.37 26.37 17.52
C TYR A 62 30.69 26.76 18.17
N GLN A 63 31.69 25.89 18.09
CA GLN A 63 33.01 26.13 18.67
C GLN A 63 33.78 27.18 17.88
N SER A 64 33.61 27.20 16.55
CA SER A 64 34.28 28.18 15.68
C SER A 64 33.60 29.53 15.70
N TYR A 65 34.36 30.58 15.99
CA TYR A 65 33.90 31.99 15.92
C TYR A 65 33.43 32.43 14.53
N ASN A 66 33.76 31.67 13.48
CA ASN A 66 33.31 31.92 12.11
C ASN A 66 31.87 31.45 11.85
N VAL A 67 31.26 30.70 12.79
CA VAL A 67 29.87 30.25 12.70
C VAL A 67 29.03 31.01 13.73
N PRO A 68 28.05 31.83 13.30
CA PRO A 68 27.24 32.61 14.23
C PRO A 68 26.39 31.70 15.13
N PRO A 69 26.14 32.06 16.40
CA PRO A 69 25.28 31.27 17.27
C PRO A 69 23.80 31.47 16.95
N LEU A 70 23.03 30.39 17.04
CA LEU A 70 21.57 30.36 16.97
C LEU A 70 20.95 30.41 18.37
N LYS A 71 19.64 30.67 18.45
CA LYS A 71 18.88 30.77 19.71
C LYS A 71 17.82 29.65 19.85
N GLY A 72 17.24 29.17 18.75
CA GLY A 72 16.05 28.32 18.73
C GLY A 72 16.25 26.83 18.47
N ALA A 73 17.38 26.41 17.92
CA ALA A 73 17.64 25.01 17.57
C ALA A 73 17.62 24.05 18.78
N VAL A 74 18.21 24.44 19.92
CA VAL A 74 18.13 23.67 21.17
C VAL A 74 16.70 23.67 21.76
N PRO A 75 15.99 24.82 21.87
CA PRO A 75 14.57 24.84 22.22
C PRO A 75 13.68 23.94 21.35
N ASP A 76 13.90 23.89 20.03
CA ASP A 76 13.13 23.03 19.12
C ASP A 76 13.37 21.55 19.38
N ALA A 77 14.64 21.13 19.45
CA ALA A 77 15.00 19.76 19.79
C ALA A 77 14.36 19.31 21.11
N ASN A 78 14.30 20.19 22.12
CA ASN A 78 13.64 19.90 23.39
C ASN A 78 12.10 19.81 23.26
N GLN A 79 11.47 20.60 22.39
CA GLN A 79 10.02 20.55 22.18
C GLN A 79 9.59 19.33 21.35
N VAL A 80 10.46 18.84 20.47
CA VAL A 80 10.30 17.57 19.75
C VAL A 80 10.47 16.38 20.70
N GLU A 81 11.47 16.42 21.60
CA GLU A 81 11.61 15.42 22.66
C GLU A 81 10.34 15.34 23.53
N SER A 82 9.83 16.48 24.01
CA SER A 82 8.59 16.53 24.80
C SER A 82 7.40 15.97 24.02
N TYR A 83 7.29 16.25 22.70
CA TYR A 83 6.24 15.66 21.87
C TYR A 83 6.30 14.13 21.82
N LEU A 84 7.49 13.55 21.60
CA LEU A 84 7.64 12.09 21.59
C LEU A 84 7.28 11.46 22.94
N LYS A 85 7.69 12.06 24.06
CA LYS A 85 7.44 11.54 25.41
C LYS A 85 6.01 11.72 25.87
N ASP A 86 5.47 12.93 25.72
CA ASP A 86 4.22 13.34 26.37
C ASP A 86 3.01 13.08 25.47
N ASP A 87 3.10 13.42 24.17
CA ASP A 87 2.01 13.25 23.20
C ASP A 87 1.97 11.83 22.58
N LEU A 88 3.13 11.18 22.36
CA LEU A 88 3.21 9.81 21.80
C LEU A 88 3.53 8.72 22.85
N GLY A 89 4.00 9.07 24.05
CA GLY A 89 4.31 8.09 25.11
C GLY A 89 5.61 7.30 24.90
N VAL A 90 6.53 7.78 24.07
CA VAL A 90 7.81 7.12 23.75
C VAL A 90 8.70 7.05 25.00
N SER A 91 9.32 5.90 25.25
CA SER A 91 10.23 5.74 26.39
C SER A 91 11.45 6.66 26.26
N PRO A 92 11.87 7.39 27.31
CA PRO A 92 13.12 8.16 27.31
C PRO A 92 14.35 7.31 26.93
N ASP A 93 14.38 6.02 27.28
CA ASP A 93 15.48 5.11 26.95
C ASP A 93 15.65 4.87 25.43
N ASN A 94 14.61 5.18 24.65
CA ASN A 94 14.62 5.08 23.19
C ASN A 94 14.98 6.41 22.51
N ILE A 95 15.19 7.50 23.26
CA ILE A 95 15.46 8.84 22.74
C ILE A 95 16.90 9.23 23.05
N LYS A 96 17.74 9.31 22.01
CA LYS A 96 19.08 9.88 22.12
C LYS A 96 19.07 11.36 21.79
N ASN A 97 19.59 12.16 22.70
CA ASN A 97 19.74 13.61 22.54
C ASN A 97 21.21 13.97 22.35
N LEU A 98 21.50 14.90 21.42
CA LEU A 98 22.76 15.64 21.34
C LEU A 98 22.44 17.14 21.36
N ARG A 99 23.10 17.93 22.22
CA ARG A 99 22.91 19.39 22.34
C ARG A 99 24.23 20.15 22.35
N ASP A 100 24.31 21.25 21.60
CA ASP A 100 25.50 22.11 21.49
C ASP A 100 26.80 21.27 21.41
N ARG A 101 27.67 21.37 22.42
CA ARG A 101 28.98 20.69 22.53
C ARG A 101 28.97 19.16 22.41
N GLU A 102 27.81 18.53 22.58
CA GLU A 102 27.64 17.08 22.45
C GLU A 102 27.44 16.66 20.98
N ALA A 103 26.96 17.59 20.14
CA ALA A 103 26.66 17.36 18.73
C ALA A 103 27.89 17.60 17.83
N THR A 104 29.01 16.95 18.17
CA THR A 104 30.22 16.95 17.33
C THR A 104 30.03 16.07 16.09
N ARG A 105 30.86 16.28 15.06
CA ARG A 105 30.84 15.48 13.82
C ARG A 105 30.92 13.98 14.12
N ALA A 106 31.84 13.62 15.01
CA ALA A 106 32.08 12.24 15.42
C ALA A 106 30.86 11.65 16.16
N ALA A 107 30.26 12.40 17.09
CA ALA A 107 29.09 11.94 17.83
C ALA A 107 27.88 11.74 16.92
N ILE A 108 27.58 12.67 16.01
CA ILE A 108 26.44 12.55 15.09
C ILE A 108 26.59 11.31 14.19
N ILE A 109 27.77 11.08 13.61
CA ILE A 109 28.03 9.89 12.78
C ILE A 109 27.97 8.61 13.62
N GLN A 110 28.49 8.62 14.86
CA GLN A 110 28.43 7.48 15.76
C GLN A 110 26.99 7.09 16.11
N GLU A 111 26.14 8.03 16.48
CA GLU A 111 24.74 7.72 16.84
C GLU A 111 23.90 7.31 15.61
N LEU A 112 24.17 7.87 14.43
CA LEU A 112 23.55 7.39 13.18
C LEU A 112 23.95 5.95 12.85
N ARG A 113 25.24 5.58 13.02
CA ARG A 113 25.68 4.18 12.92
C ARG A 113 25.03 3.31 14.00
N ALA A 114 24.88 3.81 15.23
CA ALA A 114 24.28 3.06 16.32
C ALA A 114 22.83 2.65 16.01
N LEU A 115 22.04 3.48 15.31
CA LEU A 115 20.67 3.12 14.89
C LEU A 115 20.62 1.88 13.99
N SER A 116 21.63 1.62 13.15
CA SER A 116 21.67 0.39 12.33
C SER A 116 22.14 -0.84 13.13
N THR A 117 22.88 -0.67 14.23
CA THR A 117 23.43 -1.76 15.05
C THR A 117 22.73 -1.99 16.40
N ASP A 118 21.76 -1.17 16.79
CA ASP A 118 21.08 -1.30 18.09
C ASP A 118 20.06 -2.46 18.06
N ASP A 119 20.36 -3.53 18.80
CA ASP A 119 19.53 -4.74 18.90
C ASP A 119 18.14 -4.50 19.52
N ARG A 120 17.94 -3.36 20.20
CA ARG A 120 16.62 -2.98 20.72
C ARG A 120 15.65 -2.63 19.57
N ILE A 121 16.18 -2.14 18.45
CA ILE A 121 15.44 -1.74 17.24
C ILE A 121 15.26 -2.97 16.33
N ARG A 122 14.01 -3.37 16.11
CA ARG A 122 13.66 -4.49 15.22
C ARG A 122 13.33 -3.99 13.81
N PRO A 123 13.51 -4.82 12.77
CA PRO A 123 13.04 -4.50 11.42
C PRO A 123 11.58 -4.02 11.40
N GLY A 124 11.34 -2.86 10.80
CA GLY A 124 10.04 -2.19 10.69
C GLY A 124 9.62 -1.34 11.91
N ASP A 125 10.37 -1.33 13.02
CA ASP A 125 10.13 -0.40 14.13
C ASP A 125 10.41 1.05 13.68
N PRO A 126 9.63 2.06 14.13
CA PRO A 126 9.82 3.42 13.64
C PRO A 126 11.10 4.06 14.19
N ILE A 127 11.87 4.67 13.29
CA ILE A 127 13.08 5.46 13.60
C ILE A 127 12.81 6.92 13.25
N PHE A 128 13.11 7.84 14.17
CA PHE A 128 12.86 9.27 14.01
C PHE A 128 14.14 10.08 14.25
N ILE A 129 14.61 10.78 13.22
CA ILE A 129 15.84 11.58 13.27
C ILE A 129 15.44 13.04 13.10
N PHE A 130 15.80 13.89 14.07
CA PHE A 130 15.54 15.32 14.03
C PHE A 130 16.86 16.10 14.16
N TYR A 131 17.07 17.09 13.30
CA TYR A 131 18.19 18.01 13.37
C TYR A 131 17.69 19.45 13.25
N ALA A 132 18.08 20.29 14.21
CA ALA A 132 18.00 21.74 14.13
C ALA A 132 19.39 22.35 14.35
N GLY A 133 19.79 23.27 13.49
CA GLY A 133 21.12 23.87 13.48
C GLY A 133 21.41 24.56 12.14
N HIS A 134 22.66 24.90 11.88
CA HIS A 134 23.06 25.45 10.58
C HIS A 134 23.17 24.35 9.52
N GLY A 135 22.53 24.58 8.38
CA GLY A 135 22.92 23.94 7.13
C GLY A 135 24.00 24.77 6.46
N SER A 136 24.69 24.19 5.48
CA SER A 136 25.65 24.90 4.67
C SER A 136 25.79 24.31 3.26
N THR A 137 26.39 25.09 2.38
CA THR A 137 26.93 24.66 1.09
C THR A 137 28.45 24.81 1.06
N ALA A 138 29.13 23.90 0.36
CA ALA A 138 30.56 23.96 0.07
C ALA A 138 30.80 23.63 -1.41
N ARG A 139 31.96 23.97 -1.97
CA ARG A 139 32.32 23.56 -3.34
C ARG A 139 32.45 22.04 -3.43
N ALA A 140 31.93 21.44 -4.50
CA ALA A 140 32.09 20.02 -4.76
C ALA A 140 33.59 19.66 -4.96
N PRO A 141 34.11 18.60 -4.30
CA PRO A 141 35.45 18.08 -4.58
C PRO A 141 35.60 17.60 -6.03
N GLU A 142 36.83 17.62 -6.55
CA GLU A 142 37.12 17.05 -7.87
C GLU A 142 36.77 15.55 -7.90
N GLY A 143 36.04 15.14 -8.93
CA GLY A 143 35.53 13.76 -9.07
C GLY A 143 34.28 13.43 -8.23
N TRP A 144 33.65 14.39 -7.56
CA TRP A 144 32.33 14.20 -6.95
C TRP A 144 31.21 14.70 -7.89
N GLU A 145 30.30 13.81 -8.27
CA GLU A 145 29.12 14.14 -9.08
C GLU A 145 28.03 14.82 -8.23
N ALA A 146 28.08 16.14 -8.16
CA ALA A 146 27.20 16.95 -7.31
C ALA A 146 25.98 17.57 -8.02
N GLY A 147 25.78 17.32 -9.32
CA GLY A 147 24.72 17.98 -10.12
C GLY A 147 24.90 19.49 -10.31
N GLY A 148 26.02 20.06 -9.84
CA GLY A 148 26.33 21.48 -9.85
C GLY A 148 27.67 21.75 -9.15
N PRO A 149 28.08 23.02 -8.98
CA PRO A 149 29.40 23.37 -8.43
C PRO A 149 29.50 23.25 -6.89
N LYS A 150 28.38 22.99 -6.19
CA LYS A 150 28.29 22.96 -4.72
C LYS A 150 27.58 21.71 -4.22
N ILE A 151 27.96 21.25 -3.03
CA ILE A 151 27.32 20.17 -2.26
C ILE A 151 26.68 20.72 -0.98
N GLN A 152 25.71 20.00 -0.41
CA GLN A 152 25.03 20.39 0.82
C GLN A 152 25.58 19.62 2.04
N LEU A 153 25.62 20.28 3.20
CA LEU A 153 26.07 19.69 4.47
C LEU A 153 25.28 20.23 5.66
N ILE A 154 25.19 19.43 6.73
CA ILE A 154 24.80 19.91 8.07
C ILE A 154 26.04 20.26 8.90
N CYS A 155 25.95 21.32 9.69
CA CYS A 155 27.06 21.81 10.50
C CYS A 155 27.01 21.22 11.93
N PRO A 156 27.98 20.38 12.34
CA PRO A 156 28.13 19.98 13.73
C PRO A 156 28.71 21.13 14.58
N HIS A 157 28.74 20.95 15.91
CA HIS A 157 29.30 21.93 16.85
C HIS A 157 30.74 22.34 16.55
N ASP A 158 31.55 21.37 16.13
CA ASP A 158 32.97 21.49 15.79
C ASP A 158 33.22 21.88 14.32
N HIS A 159 32.20 22.29 13.56
CA HIS A 159 32.37 22.75 12.18
C HIS A 159 33.36 23.91 12.07
N LEU A 160 34.24 23.83 11.07
CA LEU A 160 35.38 24.73 10.80
C LEU A 160 36.52 24.73 11.81
N GLU A 161 36.45 23.96 12.90
CA GLU A 161 37.54 23.84 13.88
C GLU A 161 38.72 23.02 13.35
N LYS A 162 39.90 23.19 13.96
CA LYS A 162 41.09 22.36 13.68
C LYS A 162 41.27 21.31 14.76
N VAL A 163 41.11 20.05 14.39
CA VAL A 163 41.36 18.86 15.23
C VAL A 163 42.49 18.06 14.59
N ASP A 164 43.53 17.74 15.35
CA ASP A 164 44.73 17.01 14.89
C ASP A 164 45.36 17.56 13.59
N GLY A 165 45.32 18.89 13.43
CA GLY A 165 45.84 19.60 12.26
C GLY A 165 44.95 19.57 11.01
N ARG A 166 43.83 18.85 11.03
CA ARG A 166 42.83 18.81 9.97
C ARG A 166 41.65 19.73 10.31
N GLN A 167 41.05 20.34 9.29
CA GLN A 167 39.81 21.09 9.49
C GLN A 167 38.62 20.15 9.53
N VAL A 168 37.79 20.27 10.56
CA VAL A 168 36.50 19.60 10.66
C VAL A 168 35.54 20.29 9.71
N VAL A 169 35.02 19.54 8.75
CA VAL A 169 33.98 19.99 7.82
C VAL A 169 32.65 19.31 8.18
N GLY A 170 31.54 19.91 7.76
CA GLY A 170 30.21 19.38 8.02
C GLY A 170 29.98 17.99 7.44
N ILE A 171 28.82 17.43 7.72
CA ILE A 171 28.45 16.09 7.25
C ILE A 171 27.70 16.27 5.92
N PRO A 172 28.24 15.81 4.78
CA PRO A 172 27.59 15.99 3.49
C PRO A 172 26.32 15.15 3.33
N ASP A 173 25.43 15.61 2.48
CA ASP A 173 24.29 14.88 1.92
C ASP A 173 24.61 13.43 1.54
N ARG A 174 25.72 13.19 0.83
CA ARG A 174 26.22 11.86 0.42
C ARG A 174 26.52 10.95 1.62
N THR A 175 27.12 11.49 2.67
CA THR A 175 27.43 10.73 3.90
C THR A 175 26.14 10.40 4.65
N LEU A 176 25.23 11.36 4.77
CA LEU A 176 23.91 11.13 5.38
C LEU A 176 23.11 10.08 4.62
N GLY A 177 23.05 10.17 3.28
CA GLY A 177 22.35 9.21 2.42
C GLY A 177 22.89 7.79 2.54
N ALA A 178 24.21 7.62 2.63
CA ALA A 178 24.84 6.32 2.86
C ALA A 178 24.53 5.75 4.26
N LEU A 179 24.57 6.56 5.32
CA LEU A 179 24.19 6.15 6.68
C LEU A 179 22.71 5.76 6.77
N LEU A 180 21.80 6.58 6.22
CA LEU A 180 20.35 6.32 6.21
C LEU A 180 20.01 5.07 5.39
N SER A 181 20.70 4.84 4.27
CA SER A 181 20.57 3.61 3.49
C SER A 181 21.04 2.37 4.26
N SER A 182 22.11 2.49 5.07
CA SER A 182 22.55 1.42 5.96
C SER A 182 21.55 1.13 7.07
N ILE A 183 20.93 2.17 7.67
CA ILE A 183 19.87 1.96 8.67
C ILE A 183 18.66 1.26 8.02
N ALA A 184 18.22 1.69 6.83
CA ALA A 184 17.08 1.07 6.15
C ALA A 184 17.34 -0.37 5.68
N LYS A 185 18.60 -0.70 5.32
CA LYS A 185 18.99 -2.07 4.99
C LYS A 185 18.84 -3.02 6.18
N GLU A 186 19.27 -2.60 7.37
CA GLU A 186 19.28 -3.44 8.57
C GLU A 186 17.95 -3.39 9.36
N LYS A 187 17.24 -2.25 9.34
CA LYS A 187 16.04 -1.98 10.16
C LYS A 187 14.76 -1.69 9.35
N GLY A 188 14.81 -1.65 8.02
CA GLY A 188 13.67 -1.33 7.16
C GLY A 188 13.41 0.18 7.00
N ASP A 189 12.53 0.52 6.05
CA ASP A 189 12.31 1.89 5.57
C ASP A 189 11.39 2.77 6.45
N ASN A 190 11.10 2.36 7.69
CA ASN A 190 10.22 3.09 8.62
C ASN A 190 10.98 4.23 9.32
N ILE A 191 11.76 4.97 8.54
CA ILE A 191 12.65 6.04 8.99
C ILE A 191 12.03 7.38 8.61
N THR A 192 11.94 8.29 9.58
CA THR A 192 11.54 9.68 9.41
C THR A 192 12.74 10.57 9.71
N VAL A 193 13.08 11.49 8.81
CA VAL A 193 14.16 12.47 8.99
C VAL A 193 13.55 13.87 8.91
N ILE A 194 13.92 14.76 9.82
CA ILE A 194 13.43 16.14 9.86
C ILE A 194 14.62 17.10 10.03
N PHE A 195 14.82 17.97 9.04
CA PHE A 195 15.89 18.97 9.01
C PHE A 195 15.30 20.38 9.08
N ASP A 196 15.47 21.03 10.23
CA ASP A 196 15.15 22.45 10.44
C ASP A 196 16.39 23.33 10.34
N CYS A 197 16.91 23.40 9.10
CA CYS A 197 18.10 24.13 8.67
C CYS A 197 17.98 24.55 7.19
N CYS A 198 18.90 25.38 6.68
CA CYS A 198 18.96 25.73 5.26
C CYS A 198 20.39 25.77 4.71
N HIS A 199 20.55 25.54 3.41
CA HIS A 199 21.85 25.35 2.76
C HIS A 199 22.34 26.58 1.98
N SER A 200 21.47 27.55 1.74
CA SER A 200 21.79 28.80 1.03
C SER A 200 22.50 29.83 1.92
N GLY A 201 23.65 30.33 1.45
CA GLY A 201 24.55 31.21 2.20
C GLY A 201 24.32 32.72 2.05
N SER A 202 23.30 33.17 1.30
CA SER A 202 23.12 34.59 0.95
C SER A 202 22.41 35.40 2.05
N GLY A 203 23.11 35.67 3.16
CA GLY A 203 22.65 36.57 4.23
C GLY A 203 22.69 38.07 3.87
N THR A 204 22.48 38.44 2.61
CA THR A 204 22.80 39.78 2.06
C THR A 204 21.62 40.49 1.36
N ARG A 205 20.37 40.15 1.70
CA ARG A 205 19.18 40.83 1.16
C ARG A 205 18.33 41.45 2.28
N GLU A 206 18.63 42.71 2.57
CA GLU A 206 17.72 43.80 3.02
C GLU A 206 16.64 43.56 4.10
N ASP A 207 16.70 42.49 4.90
CA ASP A 207 15.99 42.47 6.18
C ASP A 207 16.72 43.41 7.18
N GLU A 208 15.99 44.36 7.78
CA GLU A 208 16.52 45.20 8.88
C GLU A 208 17.11 44.32 10.00
N PHE A 209 18.13 44.81 10.72
CA PHE A 209 18.80 44.09 11.82
C PHE A 209 17.84 43.83 13.01
N ASP A 210 16.94 42.87 12.86
CA ASP A 210 16.10 42.32 13.91
C ASP A 210 16.89 41.25 14.67
N PRO A 211 17.34 41.52 15.91
CA PRO A 211 18.17 40.58 16.66
C PRO A 211 17.42 39.30 17.05
N ASP A 212 16.09 39.23 16.91
CA ASP A 212 15.27 38.07 17.25
C ASP A 212 14.84 37.24 16.02
N ARG A 213 15.31 37.60 14.81
CA ARG A 213 15.18 36.80 13.58
C ARG A 213 16.54 36.34 13.08
N LEU A 214 16.80 35.02 13.13
CA LEU A 214 18.09 34.41 12.73
C LEU A 214 17.91 33.41 11.59
N VAL A 215 18.86 33.36 10.65
CA VAL A 215 18.89 32.39 9.53
C VAL A 215 19.75 31.17 9.89
N ARG A 216 19.24 29.97 9.63
CA ARG A 216 19.87 28.68 9.90
C ARG A 216 20.74 28.15 8.76
N GLY A 217 21.50 29.03 8.10
CA GLY A 217 22.32 28.71 6.93
C GLY A 217 23.59 29.54 6.86
N ILE A 218 24.70 28.93 6.43
CA ILE A 218 26.01 29.57 6.24
C ILE A 218 26.69 29.06 4.96
N GLU A 219 27.67 29.77 4.42
CA GLU A 219 28.53 29.24 3.34
C GLU A 219 29.86 28.71 3.90
N THR A 220 30.23 27.49 3.51
CA THR A 220 31.50 26.85 3.89
C THR A 220 32.53 27.07 2.80
N VAL A 221 33.49 27.95 3.07
CA VAL A 221 34.61 28.30 2.17
C VAL A 221 35.78 27.29 2.29
N ALA A 222 35.74 26.39 3.27
CA ALA A 222 36.75 25.34 3.44
C ALA A 222 36.70 24.30 2.30
N GLU A 223 37.86 23.86 1.83
CA GLU A 223 37.96 22.76 0.87
C GLU A 223 37.53 21.44 1.50
N ILE A 224 36.65 20.71 0.81
CA ILE A 224 36.14 19.41 1.25
C ILE A 224 37.10 18.32 0.72
N PRO A 225 37.67 17.45 1.57
CA PRO A 225 38.57 16.38 1.13
C PRO A 225 37.87 15.40 0.18
N THR A 226 38.54 15.00 -0.91
CA THR A 226 37.98 14.09 -1.92
C THR A 226 37.73 12.67 -1.38
N ASP A 227 38.45 12.26 -0.34
CA ASP A 227 38.33 10.98 0.35
C ASP A 227 37.48 11.02 1.64
N LEU A 228 36.82 12.15 1.93
CA LEU A 228 35.98 12.34 3.11
C LEU A 228 34.92 11.23 3.22
N ASP A 229 34.84 10.61 4.39
CA ASP A 229 33.90 9.54 4.75
C ASP A 229 33.90 8.34 3.78
N ARG A 230 35.02 8.07 3.07
CA ARG A 230 35.10 6.97 2.09
C ARG A 230 34.71 5.61 2.67
N ASP A 231 35.05 5.33 3.92
CA ASP A 231 34.65 4.11 4.63
C ASP A 231 33.13 3.95 4.78
N ILE A 232 32.37 5.04 4.75
CA ILE A 232 30.90 5.05 4.81
C ILE A 232 30.31 4.76 3.43
N TRP A 233 30.76 5.47 2.39
CA TRP A 233 30.14 5.40 1.06
C TRP A 233 30.75 4.38 0.10
N SER A 234 31.92 3.77 0.40
CA SER A 234 32.49 2.71 -0.44
C SER A 234 31.96 1.32 -0.12
N ASN A 235 31.56 1.07 1.12
CA ASN A 235 31.10 -0.25 1.61
C ASN A 235 29.68 -0.63 1.10
N SER A 236 28.99 0.25 0.39
CA SER A 236 27.70 0.01 -0.27
C SER A 236 27.83 -0.66 -1.65
N THR A 237 29.04 -0.91 -2.16
CA THR A 237 29.31 -1.47 -3.50
C THR A 237 29.20 -3.00 -3.62
N GLY A 238 28.50 -3.66 -2.69
CA GLY A 238 28.46 -5.11 -2.52
C GLY A 238 27.63 -5.92 -3.53
N ASP A 239 26.89 -5.27 -4.45
CA ASP A 239 26.05 -5.93 -5.46
C ASP A 239 26.41 -5.50 -6.89
N ARG A 240 26.43 -6.47 -7.82
CA ARG A 240 26.88 -6.31 -9.21
C ARG A 240 25.84 -5.64 -10.13
N LEU A 241 25.32 -4.46 -9.77
CA LEU A 241 24.36 -3.72 -10.61
C LEU A 241 24.62 -2.21 -10.66
N ALA A 242 24.44 -1.66 -11.87
CA ALA A 242 24.41 -0.24 -12.25
C ALA A 242 25.66 0.61 -11.92
N LYS A 243 26.22 1.24 -12.96
CA LYS A 243 26.99 2.47 -12.79
C LYS A 243 26.11 3.49 -12.07
N VAL A 244 26.61 4.10 -11.00
CA VAL A 244 25.99 5.32 -10.45
C VAL A 244 26.05 6.38 -11.56
N ALA A 245 24.91 7.00 -11.84
CA ALA A 245 24.84 8.18 -12.68
C ALA A 245 24.85 9.43 -11.81
N SER A 246 25.25 10.55 -12.40
CA SER A 246 25.29 11.84 -11.73
C SER A 246 23.91 12.30 -11.28
N GLY A 247 23.80 12.84 -10.06
CA GLY A 247 22.54 13.33 -9.46
C GLY A 247 21.82 12.39 -8.49
N PHE A 248 22.38 11.21 -8.18
CA PHE A 248 21.70 10.17 -7.37
C PHE A 248 21.66 10.40 -5.84
N ALA A 249 21.26 11.59 -5.39
CA ALA A 249 20.82 11.81 -4.01
C ALA A 249 19.50 11.06 -3.69
N HIS A 250 18.70 10.74 -4.71
CA HIS A 250 17.34 10.20 -4.56
C HIS A 250 17.24 8.71 -4.21
N THR A 251 18.35 7.98 -4.05
CA THR A 251 18.31 6.64 -3.42
C THR A 251 17.86 6.71 -1.97
N GLY A 252 18.22 7.81 -1.27
CA GLY A 252 17.77 8.09 0.10
C GLY A 252 16.26 8.16 0.25
N LEU A 253 15.54 8.66 -0.77
CA LEU A 253 14.08 8.78 -0.72
C LEU A 253 13.36 7.42 -0.74
N ARG A 254 14.05 6.30 -1.00
CA ARG A 254 13.52 4.94 -0.76
C ARG A 254 13.83 4.40 0.64
N SER A 255 14.81 4.96 1.36
CA SER A 255 15.23 4.51 2.69
C SER A 255 14.48 5.21 3.83
N HIS A 256 14.02 6.44 3.61
CA HIS A 256 13.34 7.26 4.61
C HIS A 256 12.34 8.23 3.98
N VAL A 257 11.50 8.85 4.82
CA VAL A 257 10.76 10.07 4.49
C VAL A 257 11.45 11.26 5.12
N LEU A 258 11.72 12.31 4.35
CA LEU A 258 12.41 13.53 4.75
C LEU A 258 11.41 14.70 4.83
N PHE A 259 11.45 15.45 5.93
CA PHE A 259 10.94 16.81 6.01
C PHE A 259 12.10 17.81 6.04
N ALA A 260 12.05 18.84 5.21
CA ALA A 260 13.00 19.96 5.23
C ALA A 260 12.26 21.28 5.48
N ALA A 261 12.84 22.20 6.26
CA ALA A 261 12.16 23.44 6.67
C ALA A 261 11.93 24.49 5.58
N CYS A 262 12.63 24.39 4.45
CA CYS A 262 12.54 25.28 3.30
C CYS A 262 13.05 24.58 2.04
N SER A 263 12.86 25.19 0.86
CA SER A 263 13.52 24.74 -0.37
C SER A 263 15.02 25.11 -0.37
N ALA A 264 15.78 24.62 -1.36
CA ALA A 264 17.22 24.90 -1.46
C ALA A 264 17.55 26.39 -1.65
N GLU A 265 16.67 27.15 -2.33
CA GLU A 265 16.83 28.57 -2.64
C GLU A 265 16.25 29.50 -1.54
N GLU A 266 15.81 28.93 -0.42
CA GLU A 266 15.20 29.66 0.69
C GLU A 266 16.04 29.59 1.97
N THR A 267 15.58 30.30 3.00
CA THR A 267 16.24 30.37 4.31
C THR A 267 15.32 29.91 5.43
N ALA A 268 15.75 28.89 6.18
CA ALA A 268 15.09 28.49 7.41
C ALA A 268 15.40 29.51 8.50
N LYS A 269 14.37 30.04 9.17
CA LYS A 269 14.46 31.15 10.14
C LYS A 269 14.06 30.71 11.55
N GLU A 270 14.62 31.40 12.53
CA GLU A 270 14.19 31.41 13.92
C GLU A 270 13.45 32.70 14.24
N GLU A 271 12.37 32.62 15.01
CA GLU A 271 11.63 33.74 15.59
C GLU A 271 11.26 33.39 17.04
N ASP A 272 11.27 34.36 17.97
CA ASP A 272 10.99 34.13 19.41
C ASP A 272 11.85 33.02 20.09
N ARG A 273 13.05 32.74 19.55
CA ARG A 273 13.92 31.62 19.94
C ARG A 273 13.30 30.23 19.65
N ARG A 274 12.57 30.10 18.53
CA ARG A 274 12.02 28.85 17.98
C ARG A 274 12.18 28.86 16.47
N GLY A 275 12.40 27.70 15.86
CA GLY A 275 12.32 27.54 14.40
C GLY A 275 10.88 27.67 13.96
N VAL A 276 10.63 28.51 12.95
CA VAL A 276 9.26 28.79 12.46
C VAL A 276 8.63 27.48 11.94
N PHE A 277 9.42 26.66 11.25
CA PHE A 277 9.01 25.33 10.80
C PHE A 277 8.73 24.36 11.96
N THR A 278 9.68 24.10 12.87
CA THR A 278 9.45 23.13 13.95
C THR A 278 8.26 23.50 14.84
N LYS A 279 8.02 24.80 15.07
CA LYS A 279 6.80 25.26 15.76
C LYS A 279 5.53 24.82 15.03
N ALA A 280 5.41 25.16 13.74
CA ALA A 280 4.23 24.86 12.93
C ALA A 280 4.01 23.34 12.71
N LEU A 281 5.09 22.58 12.50
CA LEU A 281 5.08 21.13 12.42
C LEU A 281 4.53 20.49 13.71
N LEU A 282 5.01 20.92 14.88
CA LEU A 282 4.54 20.40 16.17
C LEU A 282 3.09 20.78 16.50
N GLU A 283 2.62 21.94 16.03
CA GLU A 283 1.22 22.35 16.13
C GLU A 283 0.32 21.45 15.25
N ALA A 284 0.72 21.18 14.01
CA ALA A 284 0.00 20.26 13.10
C ALA A 284 0.00 18.82 13.62
N LEU A 285 1.15 18.29 14.06
CA LEU A 285 1.29 16.94 14.64
C LEU A 285 0.36 16.71 15.84
N ARG A 286 0.20 17.71 16.72
CA ARG A 286 -0.73 17.65 17.85
C ARG A 286 -2.19 17.82 17.46
N MET A 287 -2.47 18.57 16.39
CA MET A 287 -3.83 18.82 15.92
C MET A 287 -4.46 17.58 15.26
N TYR A 288 -3.70 16.87 14.41
CA TYR A 288 -4.24 15.76 13.61
C TYR A 288 -3.96 14.37 14.22
N GLY A 289 -2.83 14.21 14.92
CA GLY A 289 -2.38 12.95 15.48
C GLY A 289 -1.64 12.06 14.47
N ALA A 290 -0.51 11.49 14.89
CA ALA A 290 0.40 10.75 14.02
C ALA A 290 -0.20 9.43 13.46
N ASP A 291 -1.16 8.82 14.15
CA ASP A 291 -1.88 7.62 13.68
C ASP A 291 -2.95 7.88 12.61
N LYS A 292 -3.22 9.15 12.26
CA LYS A 292 -4.39 9.54 11.44
C LYS A 292 -4.03 10.39 10.22
N VAL A 293 -2.74 10.61 9.99
CA VAL A 293 -2.23 11.54 8.99
C VAL A 293 -1.04 10.91 8.27
N THR A 294 -1.01 11.02 6.94
CA THR A 294 0.16 10.63 6.14
C THR A 294 1.27 11.68 6.25
N TYR A 295 2.49 11.37 5.84
CA TYR A 295 3.57 12.37 5.83
C TYR A 295 3.24 13.51 4.85
N LYS A 296 2.60 13.21 3.72
CA LYS A 296 2.13 14.20 2.74
C LYS A 296 0.95 15.03 3.25
N ASP A 297 -0.06 14.41 3.86
CA ASP A 297 -1.16 15.11 4.53
C ASP A 297 -0.64 16.06 5.61
N LEU A 298 0.34 15.62 6.41
CA LEU A 298 0.91 16.44 7.47
C LEU A 298 1.61 17.67 6.87
N ALA A 299 2.43 17.48 5.83
CA ALA A 299 3.09 18.57 5.10
C ALA A 299 2.08 19.62 4.61
N GLN A 300 1.00 19.16 3.95
CA GLN A 300 -0.07 20.02 3.42
C GLN A 300 -0.90 20.73 4.49
N ARG A 301 -0.85 20.27 5.75
CA ARG A 301 -1.59 20.84 6.88
C ARG A 301 -0.72 21.69 7.81
N ILE A 302 0.58 21.83 7.53
CA ILE A 302 1.40 22.87 8.13
C ILE A 302 0.94 24.22 7.54
N PRO A 303 0.66 25.24 8.36
CA PRO A 303 0.26 26.55 7.85
C PRO A 303 1.37 27.16 6.98
N LEU A 304 0.99 27.91 5.95
CA LEU A 304 1.94 28.66 5.10
C LEU A 304 2.83 29.56 5.96
N LEU A 305 4.15 29.37 5.84
CA LEU A 305 5.14 30.11 6.62
C LEU A 305 5.74 31.23 5.75
N PRO A 306 5.71 32.50 6.18
CA PRO A 306 6.30 33.59 5.41
C PRO A 306 7.80 33.35 5.16
N ALA A 307 8.18 33.34 3.88
CA ALA A 307 9.56 33.08 3.42
C ALA A 307 10.16 31.71 3.80
N GLN A 308 9.34 30.71 4.14
CA GLN A 308 9.77 29.33 4.39
C GLN A 308 8.78 28.30 3.84
N ASN A 309 9.31 27.26 3.23
CA ASN A 309 8.50 26.36 2.41
C ASN A 309 8.80 24.88 2.73
N PRO A 310 8.07 24.23 3.67
CA PRO A 310 8.57 22.99 4.28
C PRO A 310 8.37 21.72 3.44
N GLN A 311 9.39 21.30 2.68
CA GLN A 311 9.31 20.15 1.77
C GLN A 311 9.07 18.83 2.52
N CYS A 312 8.40 17.88 1.86
CA CYS A 312 8.19 16.51 2.31
C CYS A 312 8.46 15.56 1.15
N GLU A 313 9.48 14.71 1.28
CA GLU A 313 10.01 13.86 0.22
C GLU A 313 10.15 12.41 0.69
N GLY A 314 9.92 11.45 -0.21
CA GLY A 314 10.09 10.03 0.08
C GLY A 314 9.08 9.14 -0.65
N ALA A 315 9.51 7.96 -1.08
CA ALA A 315 8.65 6.95 -1.70
C ALA A 315 7.50 6.48 -0.79
N ASN A 316 7.68 6.65 0.52
CA ASN A 316 6.69 6.32 1.55
C ASN A 316 5.97 7.56 2.12
N ALA A 317 5.96 8.71 1.43
CA ALA A 317 5.31 9.93 1.94
C ALA A 317 3.77 9.80 2.10
N GLU A 318 3.13 8.93 1.31
CA GLU A 318 1.70 8.59 1.43
C GLU A 318 1.41 7.59 2.58
N ARG A 319 2.44 7.13 3.31
CA ARG A 319 2.27 6.24 4.49
C ARG A 319 1.80 7.05 5.69
N ILE A 320 0.93 6.46 6.53
CA ILE A 320 0.60 7.04 7.85
C ILE A 320 1.88 7.18 8.68
N LEU A 321 2.03 8.27 9.43
CA LEU A 321 3.23 8.51 10.24
C LEU A 321 3.56 7.31 11.13
N PHE A 322 4.84 6.92 11.11
CA PHE A 322 5.38 5.77 11.86
C PHE A 322 4.70 4.43 11.54
N ASN A 323 4.00 4.34 10.40
CA ASN A 323 3.13 3.24 10.02
C ASN A 323 2.02 2.96 11.08
N ALA A 324 1.50 4.03 11.69
CA ALA A 324 0.57 4.01 12.84
C ALA A 324 1.08 3.28 14.11
N ARG A 325 2.38 2.93 14.19
CA ARG A 325 2.96 2.19 15.32
C ARG A 325 3.29 3.06 16.55
N ALA A 326 3.00 4.37 16.48
CA ALA A 326 3.12 5.34 17.57
C ALA A 326 1.88 6.26 17.62
N PRO A 327 0.72 5.77 18.10
CA PRO A 327 -0.53 6.53 18.09
C PRO A 327 -0.53 7.67 19.12
N SER A 328 -1.14 8.79 18.74
CA SER A 328 -1.17 10.00 19.58
C SER A 328 -2.16 9.88 20.73
N ARG A 329 -1.70 10.18 21.94
CA ARG A 329 -2.47 10.11 23.19
C ARG A 329 -3.33 11.37 23.38
N GLY A 330 -4.30 11.58 22.48
CA GLY A 330 -5.22 12.71 22.55
C GLY A 330 -6.51 12.53 21.72
N ARG A 331 -7.66 12.95 22.29
CA ARG A 331 -8.95 12.95 21.58
C ARG A 331 -9.24 14.36 21.05
N VAL A 332 -9.36 14.50 19.73
CA VAL A 332 -9.82 15.74 19.08
C VAL A 332 -11.32 15.89 19.35
N LEU A 333 -11.72 17.03 19.90
CA LEU A 333 -13.11 17.35 20.26
C LEU A 333 -13.51 18.66 19.60
N HIS A 334 -14.56 18.62 18.78
CA HIS A 334 -15.07 19.78 18.06
C HIS A 334 -16.17 20.48 18.86
N LYS A 335 -16.26 21.80 18.73
CA LYS A 335 -17.26 22.60 19.44
C LYS A 335 -18.58 22.61 18.66
N ILE A 336 -19.68 22.25 19.32
CA ILE A 336 -21.04 22.24 18.75
C ILE A 336 -21.94 23.28 19.42
N ARG A 337 -22.76 23.94 18.58
CA ARG A 337 -23.82 24.87 18.98
C ARG A 337 -25.15 24.49 18.31
N MET A 338 -26.28 24.82 18.93
CA MET A 338 -27.57 24.80 18.23
C MET A 338 -27.70 26.03 17.32
N LYS A 339 -28.17 25.83 16.09
CA LYS A 339 -28.48 26.90 15.13
C LYS A 339 -29.87 26.65 14.56
N GLY A 340 -30.87 27.27 15.18
CA GLY A 340 -32.28 27.04 14.84
C GLY A 340 -32.74 25.65 15.27
N ASP A 341 -33.18 24.84 14.31
CA ASP A 341 -33.64 23.46 14.51
C ASP A 341 -32.54 22.41 14.32
N LYS A 342 -31.35 22.81 13.86
CA LYS A 342 -30.17 21.98 13.57
C LYS A 342 -29.00 22.30 14.49
N TYR A 343 -27.95 21.51 14.38
CA TYR A 343 -26.68 21.71 15.08
C TYR A 343 -25.62 22.22 14.10
N ALA A 344 -24.74 23.09 14.56
CA ALA A 344 -23.60 23.60 13.79
C ALA A 344 -22.30 23.26 14.53
N MET A 345 -21.30 22.83 13.77
CA MET A 345 -19.96 22.50 14.25
C MET A 345 -18.94 23.32 13.48
N ASP A 346 -17.96 23.89 14.19
CA ASP A 346 -16.87 24.67 13.61
C ASP A 346 -15.76 23.73 13.07
N ALA A 347 -16.17 22.72 12.27
CA ALA A 347 -15.31 21.80 11.52
C ALA A 347 -16.05 21.34 10.24
N GLY A 348 -15.35 21.23 9.12
CA GLY A 348 -15.93 21.01 7.78
C GLY A 348 -15.02 20.20 6.85
N VAL A 349 -15.17 20.36 5.53
CA VAL A 349 -14.41 19.58 4.53
C VAL A 349 -12.89 19.72 4.71
N ALA A 350 -12.38 20.92 4.97
CA ALA A 350 -10.96 21.17 5.25
C ALA A 350 -10.46 20.55 6.57
N HIS A 351 -11.38 20.07 7.41
CA HIS A 351 -11.10 19.30 8.64
C HIS A 351 -11.35 17.79 8.45
N GLY A 352 -11.58 17.32 7.21
CA GLY A 352 -11.90 15.93 6.90
C GLY A 352 -13.35 15.52 7.14
N VAL A 353 -14.26 16.48 7.37
CA VAL A 353 -15.68 16.20 7.68
C VAL A 353 -16.52 16.18 6.41
N THR A 354 -17.13 15.03 6.11
CA THR A 354 -17.99 14.78 4.94
C THR A 354 -19.45 14.54 5.35
N GLU A 355 -20.40 14.78 4.45
CA GLU A 355 -21.82 14.45 4.66
C GLU A 355 -22.02 12.95 4.93
N GLY A 356 -22.83 12.60 5.93
CA GLY A 356 -22.99 11.24 6.43
C GLY A 356 -22.08 10.86 7.62
N ALA A 357 -21.08 11.68 7.98
CA ALA A 357 -20.25 11.44 9.16
C ALA A 357 -21.05 11.55 10.47
N GLU A 358 -20.75 10.71 11.47
CA GLU A 358 -21.44 10.72 12.77
C GLU A 358 -20.51 11.24 13.88
N PHE A 359 -21.10 11.99 14.82
CA PHE A 359 -20.43 12.59 15.96
C PHE A 359 -21.24 12.35 17.24
N THR A 360 -20.61 11.79 18.27
CA THR A 360 -21.19 11.69 19.61
C THR A 360 -20.90 12.95 20.40
N VAL A 361 -21.94 13.56 20.97
CA VAL A 361 -21.88 14.83 21.69
C VAL A 361 -21.85 14.61 23.20
N TYR A 362 -21.02 15.37 23.89
CA TYR A 362 -20.81 15.37 25.33
C TYR A 362 -21.05 16.77 25.91
N LYS A 363 -21.37 16.81 27.21
CA LYS A 363 -21.65 18.05 27.94
C LYS A 363 -20.38 18.85 28.24
N ASP A 364 -19.27 18.16 28.41
CA ASP A 364 -17.99 18.70 28.86
C ASP A 364 -16.86 18.17 27.96
N ARG A 365 -15.74 18.89 27.89
CA ARG A 365 -14.53 18.45 27.19
C ARG A 365 -13.81 17.36 27.98
N ASP A 366 -13.85 17.47 29.30
CA ASP A 366 -13.01 16.67 30.21
C ASP A 366 -13.76 15.47 30.82
N ASN A 367 -15.06 15.34 30.54
CA ASN A 367 -15.89 14.21 30.95
C ASN A 367 -16.65 13.62 29.75
N LEU A 368 -16.12 12.51 29.23
CA LEU A 368 -16.63 11.81 28.05
C LEU A 368 -17.35 10.49 28.41
N ASP A 369 -17.70 10.27 29.67
CA ASP A 369 -18.30 9.02 30.14
C ASP A 369 -19.82 8.98 29.90
N THR A 370 -20.45 10.14 29.71
CA THR A 370 -21.90 10.27 29.51
C THR A 370 -22.22 10.94 28.17
N PRO A 371 -22.46 10.17 27.08
CA PRO A 371 -22.86 10.72 25.80
C PRO A 371 -24.29 11.28 25.87
N LEU A 372 -24.51 12.45 25.25
CA LEU A 372 -25.80 13.14 25.21
C LEU A 372 -26.67 12.71 24.02
N VAL A 373 -26.07 12.68 22.83
CA VAL A 373 -26.73 12.38 21.55
C VAL A 373 -25.69 12.06 20.48
N THR A 374 -26.04 11.26 19.47
CA THR A 374 -25.25 11.12 18.23
C THR A 374 -25.89 11.97 17.13
N LEU A 375 -25.08 12.75 16.43
CA LEU A 375 -25.51 13.63 15.34
C LEU A 375 -24.85 13.19 14.04
N ILE A 376 -25.59 13.24 12.93
CA ILE A 376 -25.07 12.98 11.58
C ILE A 376 -24.88 14.29 10.82
N VAL A 377 -23.78 14.43 10.08
CA VAL A 377 -23.52 15.57 9.20
C VAL A 377 -24.45 15.50 7.99
N ILE A 378 -25.23 16.55 7.79
CA ILE A 378 -26.25 16.65 6.72
C ILE A 378 -25.91 17.72 5.67
N GLN A 379 -24.93 18.57 5.95
CA GLN A 379 -24.42 19.55 4.99
C GLN A 379 -23.01 19.98 5.41
N THR A 380 -22.10 20.11 4.45
CA THR A 380 -20.72 20.57 4.71
C THR A 380 -20.41 21.93 4.07
N SER A 381 -19.42 22.61 4.65
CA SER A 381 -18.73 23.79 4.11
C SER A 381 -17.23 23.60 4.39
N ALA A 382 -16.36 24.48 3.88
CA ALA A 382 -14.91 24.30 4.05
C ALA A 382 -14.49 24.15 5.53
N PHE A 383 -14.94 25.03 6.42
CA PHE A 383 -14.51 25.07 7.82
C PHE A 383 -15.63 24.80 8.85
N SER A 384 -16.82 24.43 8.39
CA SER A 384 -17.96 24.13 9.27
C SER A 384 -18.93 23.14 8.63
N CYS A 385 -19.81 22.54 9.44
CA CYS A 385 -20.86 21.66 8.95
C CYS A 385 -22.15 21.82 9.77
N LEU A 386 -23.27 21.38 9.19
CA LEU A 386 -24.56 21.24 9.86
C LEU A 386 -24.84 19.76 10.15
N LEU A 387 -25.44 19.50 11.31
CA LEU A 387 -25.76 18.15 11.79
C LEU A 387 -27.21 18.05 12.28
N ASP A 388 -27.77 16.84 12.26
CA ASP A 388 -29.12 16.50 12.75
C ASP A 388 -29.15 15.12 13.44
N VAL A 389 -30.29 14.70 13.98
CA VAL A 389 -30.46 13.46 14.77
C VAL A 389 -31.10 12.34 13.93
N LEU A 390 -30.53 11.13 13.95
CA LEU A 390 -31.13 9.93 13.34
C LEU A 390 -31.29 8.74 14.32
N PRO A 391 -32.34 7.92 14.15
CA PRO A 391 -33.58 8.21 13.40
C PRO A 391 -34.38 9.31 14.12
N LEU A 392 -35.25 10.04 13.40
CA LEU A 392 -35.94 11.24 13.91
C LEU A 392 -36.51 11.04 15.34
N GLY A 393 -35.85 11.68 16.30
CA GLY A 393 -36.04 11.47 17.72
C GLY A 393 -35.82 12.74 18.55
N LYS A 394 -36.01 12.61 19.86
CA LYS A 394 -36.17 13.74 20.81
C LYS A 394 -34.96 14.70 20.79
N LYS A 395 -35.10 15.84 20.09
CA LYS A 395 -34.04 16.87 19.97
C LYS A 395 -33.57 17.35 21.36
N VAL A 396 -32.26 17.31 21.60
CA VAL A 396 -31.64 17.75 22.85
C VAL A 396 -31.31 19.25 22.73
N LYS A 397 -31.80 20.05 23.68
CA LYS A 397 -31.45 21.48 23.78
C LYS A 397 -30.23 21.66 24.69
N PHE A 398 -29.21 22.35 24.18
CA PHE A 398 -28.03 22.72 24.97
C PHE A 398 -28.19 24.14 25.54
N ILE A 399 -27.83 24.34 26.80
CA ILE A 399 -27.90 25.65 27.50
C ILE A 399 -26.58 26.44 27.33
N LYS A 400 -25.49 25.75 26.97
CA LYS A 400 -24.15 26.27 26.66
C LYS A 400 -23.60 25.51 25.45
N ASP A 401 -22.40 25.87 24.99
CA ASP A 401 -21.66 25.09 24.01
C ASP A 401 -21.48 23.61 24.46
N ALA A 402 -21.44 22.68 23.51
CA ALA A 402 -21.19 21.25 23.74
C ALA A 402 -19.98 20.76 22.92
N TYR A 403 -19.50 19.55 23.20
CA TYR A 403 -18.30 18.99 22.56
C TYR A 403 -18.62 17.70 21.80
N ALA A 404 -18.06 17.54 20.60
CA ALA A 404 -18.38 16.48 19.67
C ALA A 404 -17.14 15.67 19.32
N LEU A 405 -17.21 14.36 19.52
CA LEU A 405 -16.19 13.38 19.10
C LEU A 405 -16.70 12.67 17.85
N GLN A 406 -15.91 12.64 16.79
CA GLN A 406 -16.29 11.86 15.60
C GLN A 406 -16.31 10.37 15.92
N THR A 407 -17.39 9.70 15.54
CA THR A 407 -17.60 8.25 15.70
C THR A 407 -17.79 7.52 14.37
N ARG A 408 -18.04 8.24 13.26
CA ARG A 408 -18.14 7.68 11.90
C ARG A 408 -17.80 8.71 10.80
N ALA A 409 -17.41 8.26 9.60
CA ALA A 409 -17.17 9.09 8.40
C ALA A 409 -18.32 9.01 7.36
N GLY A 410 -18.26 9.82 6.30
CA GLY A 410 -19.35 10.04 5.31
C GLY A 410 -19.04 9.69 3.83
N THR A 411 -19.73 10.32 2.84
CA THR A 411 -19.93 9.79 1.46
C THR A 411 -19.90 10.80 0.27
N GLN A 412 -19.39 10.38 -0.92
CA GLN A 412 -19.55 10.99 -2.27
C GLN A 412 -19.42 9.92 -3.43
N GLU A 413 -19.77 10.14 -4.72
CA GLU A 413 -19.97 9.11 -5.81
C GLU A 413 -19.36 9.42 -7.22
N ASP A 414 -18.98 8.42 -8.08
CA ASP A 414 -18.00 8.62 -9.20
C ASP A 414 -18.12 7.93 -10.62
N LEU A 415 -18.76 6.76 -10.87
CA LEU A 415 -18.81 6.04 -12.19
C LEU A 415 -20.19 5.39 -12.52
N ARG A 416 -20.60 5.29 -13.81
CA ARG A 416 -21.78 4.51 -14.28
C ARG A 416 -21.46 3.46 -15.36
N ILE A 417 -21.92 2.21 -15.18
CA ILE A 417 -21.75 1.10 -16.14
C ILE A 417 -23.03 0.29 -16.34
N HIS A 418 -23.12 -0.36 -17.50
CA HIS A 418 -24.13 -1.37 -17.83
C HIS A 418 -23.49 -2.75 -17.86
N VAL A 419 -24.17 -3.77 -17.32
CA VAL A 419 -23.68 -5.16 -17.25
C VAL A 419 -24.81 -6.09 -17.67
N ALA A 420 -24.59 -6.97 -18.66
CA ALA A 420 -25.63 -7.85 -19.18
C ALA A 420 -26.36 -8.62 -18.06
N MET A 421 -27.70 -8.53 -18.06
CA MET A 421 -28.58 -9.28 -17.17
C MET A 421 -28.61 -10.76 -17.60
N ASP A 422 -27.57 -11.51 -17.21
CA ASP A 422 -27.36 -12.92 -17.48
C ASP A 422 -27.03 -13.63 -16.16
N ASP A 423 -27.67 -14.77 -15.90
CA ASP A 423 -27.51 -15.51 -14.64
C ASP A 423 -26.05 -15.91 -14.37
N ARG A 424 -25.21 -16.02 -15.41
CA ARG A 424 -23.77 -16.30 -15.31
C ARG A 424 -22.95 -15.17 -14.68
N LEU A 425 -23.47 -13.93 -14.65
CA LEU A 425 -22.80 -12.76 -14.05
C LEU A 425 -23.29 -12.45 -12.62
N THR A 426 -24.07 -13.35 -12.00
CA THR A 426 -24.62 -13.15 -10.64
C THR A 426 -23.52 -12.87 -9.59
N ASP A 427 -22.40 -13.62 -9.63
CA ASP A 427 -21.27 -13.40 -8.72
C ASP A 427 -20.63 -12.01 -8.91
N LEU A 428 -20.63 -11.46 -10.15
CA LEU A 428 -20.16 -10.11 -10.45
C LEU A 428 -21.15 -9.05 -9.94
N PHE A 429 -22.45 -9.28 -10.07
CA PHE A 429 -23.47 -8.39 -9.50
C PHE A 429 -23.40 -8.33 -7.96
N GLU A 430 -23.16 -9.45 -7.28
CA GLU A 430 -22.90 -9.48 -5.84
C GLU A 430 -21.65 -8.68 -5.47
N ALA A 431 -20.53 -8.88 -6.19
CA ALA A 431 -19.29 -8.16 -5.95
C ALA A 431 -19.43 -6.65 -6.15
N LEU A 432 -20.09 -6.22 -7.24
CA LEU A 432 -20.36 -4.81 -7.52
C LEU A 432 -21.30 -4.20 -6.48
N ALA A 433 -22.35 -4.92 -6.05
CA ALA A 433 -23.23 -4.46 -4.97
C ALA A 433 -22.48 -4.29 -3.63
N MET A 434 -21.44 -5.11 -3.36
CA MET A 434 -20.57 -4.94 -2.20
C MET A 434 -19.59 -3.75 -2.34
N GLU A 435 -19.02 -3.51 -3.51
CA GLU A 435 -18.23 -2.29 -3.77
C GLU A 435 -19.08 -1.02 -3.57
N MET A 436 -20.31 -1.01 -4.11
CA MET A 436 -21.29 0.07 -3.95
C MET A 436 -21.65 0.36 -2.48
N GLN A 437 -21.44 -0.59 -1.57
CA GLN A 437 -21.68 -0.43 -0.13
C GLN A 437 -20.46 0.05 0.68
N LYS A 438 -19.25 0.14 0.09
CA LYS A 438 -18.07 0.62 0.80
C LYS A 438 -18.18 2.12 1.08
N THR A 439 -17.87 2.52 2.32
CA THR A 439 -17.85 3.92 2.74
C THR A 439 -16.45 4.32 3.21
N GLY A 440 -15.82 5.24 2.49
CA GLY A 440 -14.53 5.85 2.82
C GLY A 440 -14.23 7.01 1.86
N THR A 441 -13.34 7.91 2.27
CA THR A 441 -12.82 8.98 1.40
C THR A 441 -11.70 8.43 0.51
N GLY A 442 -11.89 8.43 -0.81
CA GLY A 442 -10.89 7.94 -1.77
C GLY A 442 -11.16 6.54 -2.36
N ALA A 443 -12.41 6.09 -2.42
CA ALA A 443 -12.80 4.93 -3.22
C ALA A 443 -13.74 5.40 -4.33
N GLU A 444 -13.37 5.22 -5.61
CA GLU A 444 -14.23 5.60 -6.73
C GLU A 444 -15.50 4.75 -6.71
N LYS A 445 -16.68 5.37 -6.58
CA LYS A 445 -17.93 4.60 -6.50
C LYS A 445 -18.53 4.28 -7.86
N ILE A 446 -18.75 3.00 -8.11
CA ILE A 446 -19.44 2.44 -9.29
C ILE A 446 -20.97 2.52 -9.09
N LEU A 447 -21.74 2.65 -10.19
CA LEU A 447 -23.19 2.56 -10.24
C LEU A 447 -23.62 1.72 -11.45
N LEU A 448 -24.59 0.83 -11.25
CA LEU A 448 -25.24 0.08 -12.33
C LEU A 448 -26.44 0.88 -12.87
N ASP A 449 -26.49 1.16 -14.17
CA ASP A 449 -27.57 1.92 -14.82
C ASP A 449 -27.87 1.39 -16.23
N THR A 450 -28.95 1.86 -16.86
CA THR A 450 -29.38 1.37 -18.18
C THR A 450 -28.35 1.66 -19.27
N LYS A 451 -28.44 0.92 -20.39
CA LYS A 451 -27.47 1.02 -21.50
C LYS A 451 -27.42 2.42 -22.13
N GLU A 452 -28.51 3.18 -22.03
CA GLU A 452 -28.62 4.55 -22.56
C GLU A 452 -27.96 5.62 -21.67
N LYS A 453 -27.60 5.27 -20.42
CA LYS A 453 -27.03 6.20 -19.42
C LYS A 453 -25.63 5.82 -18.95
N SER A 454 -25.09 4.72 -19.45
CA SER A 454 -23.81 4.15 -19.07
C SER A 454 -22.76 4.50 -20.13
N VAL A 455 -21.49 4.62 -19.73
CA VAL A 455 -20.37 4.87 -20.67
C VAL A 455 -19.69 3.59 -21.16
N LEU A 456 -19.92 2.47 -20.46
CA LEU A 456 -19.36 1.15 -20.76
C LEU A 456 -20.44 0.07 -20.61
N ASP A 457 -20.46 -0.90 -21.52
CA ASP A 457 -21.41 -2.02 -21.55
C ASP A 457 -20.67 -3.37 -21.57
N LEU A 458 -20.73 -4.07 -20.44
CA LEU A 458 -20.17 -5.41 -20.26
C LEU A 458 -21.16 -6.44 -20.81
N GLN A 459 -20.83 -7.10 -21.91
CA GLN A 459 -21.63 -8.14 -22.54
C GLN A 459 -20.93 -9.50 -22.51
N LEU A 460 -21.70 -10.58 -22.69
CA LEU A 460 -21.16 -11.93 -22.80
C LEU A 460 -21.12 -12.40 -24.25
N GLU A 461 -19.91 -12.73 -24.73
CA GLU A 461 -19.70 -13.36 -26.02
C GLU A 461 -18.72 -14.54 -25.87
N LYS A 462 -19.11 -15.72 -26.39
CA LYS A 462 -18.27 -16.94 -26.40
C LYS A 462 -17.67 -17.28 -25.02
N ASP A 463 -18.47 -17.13 -23.96
CA ASP A 463 -18.08 -17.33 -22.55
C ASP A 463 -16.93 -16.44 -22.05
N ARG A 464 -16.80 -15.23 -22.61
CA ARG A 464 -15.95 -14.14 -22.10
C ARG A 464 -16.77 -12.86 -21.92
N ILE A 465 -16.34 -11.98 -21.02
CA ILE A 465 -16.86 -10.61 -20.96
C ILE A 465 -16.14 -9.79 -22.02
N VAL A 466 -16.93 -9.13 -22.87
CA VAL A 466 -16.48 -8.11 -23.84
C VAL A 466 -17.00 -6.74 -23.39
N PHE A 467 -16.22 -5.69 -23.65
CA PHE A 467 -16.55 -4.33 -23.23
C PHE A 467 -16.91 -3.48 -24.46
N ASN A 468 -18.21 -3.29 -24.68
CA ASN A 468 -18.68 -2.35 -25.70
C ASN A 468 -18.58 -0.93 -25.14
N ILE A 469 -18.07 -0.02 -25.95
CA ILE A 469 -17.96 1.39 -25.60
C ILE A 469 -19.30 2.05 -25.93
N LEU A 470 -19.87 2.75 -24.95
CA LEU A 470 -21.13 3.49 -25.12
C LEU A 470 -20.93 5.00 -25.15
N ASP A 471 -19.76 5.47 -24.71
CA ASP A 471 -19.40 6.88 -24.74
C ASP A 471 -19.57 7.46 -26.15
N PRO A 472 -20.55 8.37 -26.37
CA PRO A 472 -20.86 8.89 -27.71
C PRO A 472 -19.68 9.59 -28.37
N LEU A 473 -18.75 10.12 -27.57
CA LEU A 473 -17.58 10.84 -28.03
C LEU A 473 -16.51 9.90 -28.62
N VAL A 474 -16.44 8.65 -28.13
CA VAL A 474 -15.55 7.61 -28.65
C VAL A 474 -16.17 6.90 -29.84
N LYS A 475 -17.45 6.54 -29.72
CA LYS A 475 -18.25 5.91 -30.79
C LYS A 475 -18.27 6.76 -32.07
N GLY A 476 -18.29 8.09 -31.94
CA GLY A 476 -18.24 9.03 -33.05
C GLY A 476 -17.00 8.92 -33.93
N TYR A 477 -15.93 8.29 -33.44
CA TYR A 477 -14.65 8.07 -34.15
C TYR A 477 -14.40 6.61 -34.54
N GLY A 478 -15.41 5.75 -34.44
CA GLY A 478 -15.37 4.37 -34.96
C GLY A 478 -14.85 3.29 -34.00
N LEU A 479 -14.41 3.64 -32.78
CA LEU A 479 -14.04 2.66 -31.76
C LEU A 479 -15.27 2.25 -30.93
N ASP A 480 -15.97 1.21 -31.37
CA ASP A 480 -17.19 0.69 -30.73
C ASP A 480 -16.93 -0.27 -29.54
N ARG A 481 -15.70 -0.78 -29.37
CA ARG A 481 -15.38 -1.87 -28.44
C ARG A 481 -13.90 -1.84 -28.03
N ILE A 482 -13.63 -2.17 -26.77
CA ILE A 482 -12.28 -2.47 -26.28
C ILE A 482 -11.86 -3.85 -26.84
N PRO A 483 -10.71 -3.99 -27.52
CA PRO A 483 -10.31 -5.23 -28.20
C PRO A 483 -10.14 -6.43 -27.24
N ASN A 484 -9.79 -6.15 -25.98
CA ASN A 484 -9.51 -7.18 -24.99
C ASN A 484 -10.79 -7.73 -24.35
N SER A 485 -10.82 -9.05 -24.12
CA SER A 485 -11.90 -9.75 -23.43
C SER A 485 -11.36 -10.59 -22.28
N ILE A 486 -12.14 -10.74 -21.22
CA ILE A 486 -11.73 -11.40 -19.98
C ILE A 486 -12.63 -12.60 -19.64
N ASP A 487 -12.18 -13.44 -18.72
CA ASP A 487 -13.00 -14.52 -18.18
C ASP A 487 -14.17 -13.93 -17.35
N ILE A 488 -15.28 -14.68 -17.27
CA ILE A 488 -16.55 -14.21 -16.67
C ILE A 488 -16.53 -14.09 -15.13
N ASP A 489 -15.38 -14.28 -14.50
CA ASP A 489 -15.23 -14.36 -13.05
C ASP A 489 -14.92 -13.00 -12.41
N VAL A 490 -15.12 -12.92 -11.09
CA VAL A 490 -14.95 -11.68 -10.31
C VAL A 490 -13.48 -11.27 -10.17
N GLU A 491 -12.52 -12.21 -10.13
CA GLU A 491 -11.09 -11.90 -10.02
C GLU A 491 -10.58 -11.22 -11.29
N SER A 492 -11.11 -11.61 -12.45
CA SER A 492 -10.85 -10.98 -13.76
C SER A 492 -11.62 -9.67 -13.97
N ALA A 493 -12.91 -9.63 -13.63
CA ALA A 493 -13.80 -8.50 -13.98
C ALA A 493 -13.70 -7.30 -13.04
N LEU A 494 -13.55 -7.52 -11.74
CA LEU A 494 -13.59 -6.43 -10.77
C LEU A 494 -12.39 -5.45 -10.88
N PRO A 495 -11.14 -5.89 -11.18
CA PRO A 495 -10.03 -4.97 -11.44
C PRO A 495 -10.28 -4.05 -12.63
N VAL A 496 -10.82 -4.57 -13.74
CA VAL A 496 -11.12 -3.77 -14.95
C VAL A 496 -12.21 -2.73 -14.65
N VAL A 497 -13.24 -3.08 -13.89
CA VAL A 497 -14.29 -2.11 -13.49
C VAL A 497 -13.74 -1.01 -12.58
N ARG A 498 -12.81 -1.31 -11.66
CA ARG A 498 -12.13 -0.28 -10.84
C ARG A 498 -11.21 0.60 -11.68
N ALA A 499 -10.43 0.01 -12.59
CA ALA A 499 -9.59 0.77 -13.54
C ALA A 499 -10.43 1.71 -14.42
N ALA A 500 -11.61 1.28 -14.86
CA ALA A 500 -12.58 2.12 -15.54
C ALA A 500 -13.14 3.23 -14.64
N ALA A 501 -13.32 2.99 -13.33
CA ALA A 501 -13.82 3.99 -12.39
C ALA A 501 -12.82 5.14 -12.22
N HIS A 502 -11.56 4.82 -11.94
CA HIS A 502 -10.46 5.78 -11.88
C HIS A 502 -10.27 6.51 -13.21
N TYR A 503 -10.29 5.78 -14.33
CA TYR A 503 -10.18 6.33 -15.69
C TYR A 503 -11.27 7.38 -16.00
N TYR A 504 -12.56 7.01 -15.92
CA TYR A 504 -13.66 7.91 -16.25
C TYR A 504 -13.83 9.04 -15.24
N TRP A 505 -13.47 8.83 -13.97
CA TRP A 505 -13.43 9.90 -12.97
C TRP A 505 -12.47 11.01 -13.38
N HIS A 506 -11.26 10.65 -13.81
CA HIS A 506 -10.25 11.59 -14.29
C HIS A 506 -10.59 12.18 -15.67
N LEU A 507 -11.11 11.38 -16.61
CA LEU A 507 -11.49 11.85 -17.95
C LEU A 507 -12.64 12.88 -17.90
N ASN A 508 -13.66 12.63 -17.07
CA ASN A 508 -14.82 13.51 -16.92
C ASN A 508 -14.61 14.68 -15.95
N ARG A 509 -13.47 14.71 -15.25
CA ARG A 509 -13.08 15.82 -14.36
C ARG A 509 -13.02 17.12 -15.17
N THR A 510 -13.96 18.02 -14.89
CA THR A 510 -14.16 19.31 -15.56
C THR A 510 -14.53 20.39 -14.54
N THR A 511 -14.25 21.66 -14.86
CA THR A 511 -14.66 22.81 -14.04
C THR A 511 -16.06 23.28 -14.44
N LYS A 512 -16.87 23.72 -13.48
CA LYS A 512 -18.23 24.27 -13.76
C LYS A 512 -18.21 25.68 -14.37
N THR A 513 -17.04 26.31 -14.45
CA THR A 513 -16.85 27.66 -15.03
C THR A 513 -15.51 27.75 -15.78
N PRO A 514 -15.41 27.24 -17.02
CA PRO A 514 -14.19 27.36 -17.81
C PRO A 514 -13.90 28.83 -18.13
N ARG A 515 -12.62 29.21 -18.14
CA ARG A 515 -12.15 30.60 -18.35
C ARG A 515 -10.95 30.72 -19.29
N LEU A 516 -10.30 29.59 -19.61
CA LEU A 516 -9.06 29.50 -20.39
C LEU A 516 -9.27 28.78 -21.73
N GLN A 517 -10.39 28.08 -21.90
CA GLN A 517 -10.89 27.62 -23.19
C GLN A 517 -10.91 28.77 -24.22
N GLY A 518 -10.37 28.54 -25.42
CA GLY A 518 -10.21 29.54 -26.48
C GLY A 518 -9.03 30.52 -26.32
N LYS A 519 -8.24 30.43 -25.23
CA LYS A 519 -7.03 31.26 -24.98
C LYS A 519 -5.73 30.45 -24.87
N VAL A 520 -5.83 29.15 -25.11
CA VAL A 520 -4.71 28.22 -25.23
C VAL A 520 -4.98 27.38 -26.46
N HIS A 521 -4.00 27.28 -27.36
CA HIS A 521 -4.08 26.49 -28.58
C HIS A 521 -3.12 25.30 -28.50
N VAL A 522 -3.45 24.21 -29.18
CA VAL A 522 -2.64 23.00 -29.26
C VAL A 522 -2.42 22.68 -30.72
N GLU A 523 -1.17 22.43 -31.10
CA GLU A 523 -0.72 22.01 -32.43
C GLU A 523 0.01 20.67 -32.27
N VAL A 524 -0.06 19.80 -33.27
CA VAL A 524 0.63 18.50 -33.29
C VAL A 524 1.36 18.35 -34.62
N TYR A 525 2.57 17.79 -34.59
CA TYR A 525 3.45 17.67 -35.75
C TYR A 525 4.10 16.29 -35.80
N GLU A 526 4.37 15.80 -37.02
CA GLU A 526 5.38 14.79 -37.28
C GLU A 526 6.78 15.39 -37.03
N LEU A 527 7.76 14.57 -36.64
CA LEU A 527 9.13 15.00 -36.33
C LEU A 527 10.16 14.32 -37.24
N GLU A 528 11.15 15.10 -37.68
CA GLU A 528 12.33 14.62 -38.42
C GLU A 528 13.63 15.00 -37.71
N GLU A 529 14.69 14.23 -37.95
CA GLU A 529 16.04 14.49 -37.42
C GLU A 529 16.74 15.56 -38.26
N ALA A 530 17.30 16.58 -37.61
CA ALA A 530 17.99 17.67 -38.29
C ALA A 530 19.40 17.23 -38.75
N ASP A 531 19.65 17.30 -40.05
CA ASP A 531 20.91 16.83 -40.68
C ASP A 531 22.17 17.38 -39.99
N GLY A 532 22.88 16.49 -39.30
CA GLY A 532 24.20 16.78 -38.71
C GLY A 532 24.17 17.64 -37.44
N GLU A 533 23.01 17.98 -36.91
CA GLU A 533 22.87 18.72 -35.65
C GLU A 533 22.62 17.77 -34.47
N TYR A 534 23.51 17.81 -33.49
CA TYR A 534 23.43 17.02 -32.27
C TYR A 534 23.47 17.92 -31.04
N ASP A 535 22.78 17.54 -29.97
CA ASP A 535 22.79 18.24 -28.69
C ASP A 535 24.05 17.94 -27.83
N GLU A 536 24.08 18.49 -26.62
CA GLU A 536 25.20 18.34 -25.68
C GLU A 536 25.42 16.88 -25.21
N ASP A 537 24.43 16.00 -25.41
CA ASP A 537 24.45 14.56 -25.14
C ASP A 537 24.63 13.70 -26.42
N LEU A 538 24.99 14.33 -27.54
CA LEU A 538 25.17 13.72 -28.86
C LEU A 538 23.91 13.04 -29.44
N GLN A 539 22.70 13.47 -29.05
CA GLN A 539 21.44 13.02 -29.67
C GLN A 539 21.07 13.92 -30.86
N ALA A 540 20.48 13.33 -31.91
CA ALA A 540 20.06 14.08 -33.10
C ALA A 540 18.89 15.03 -32.77
N ILE A 541 19.02 16.31 -33.14
CA ILE A 541 18.02 17.34 -32.80
C ILE A 541 16.76 17.16 -33.68
N LEU A 542 15.61 16.92 -33.06
CA LEU A 542 14.33 16.74 -33.76
C LEU A 542 13.63 18.08 -34.08
N ARG A 543 12.99 18.16 -35.25
CA ARG A 543 12.26 19.34 -35.74
C ARG A 543 10.90 18.97 -36.37
N PRO A 544 9.89 19.87 -36.35
CA PRO A 544 8.60 19.63 -37.01
C PRO A 544 8.71 19.48 -38.51
N LYS A 545 8.15 18.38 -39.02
CA LYS A 545 8.00 18.07 -40.44
C LYS A 545 6.55 18.34 -40.86
N GLY A 546 6.37 19.18 -41.89
CA GLY A 546 5.06 19.47 -42.47
C GLY A 546 4.13 20.39 -41.64
N PRO A 547 2.84 20.49 -42.02
CA PRO A 547 1.85 21.35 -41.35
C PRO A 547 1.29 20.74 -40.06
N ASN A 548 0.63 21.56 -39.25
CA ASN A 548 -0.08 21.11 -38.04
C ASN A 548 -1.15 20.06 -38.39
N LEU A 549 -1.09 18.91 -37.71
CA LEU A 549 -1.97 17.76 -37.90
C LEU A 549 -3.33 17.92 -37.20
N LYS A 550 -3.49 18.88 -36.26
CA LYS A 550 -4.78 19.15 -35.62
C LYS A 550 -5.75 19.83 -36.59
N ARG A 551 -6.82 19.12 -36.98
CA ARG A 551 -7.89 19.60 -37.88
C ARG A 551 -9.20 19.73 -37.10
N GLY A 552 -9.68 20.96 -36.93
CA GLY A 552 -10.81 21.22 -36.03
C GLY A 552 -10.43 20.86 -34.60
N ASP A 553 -11.15 19.92 -33.99
CA ASP A 553 -10.84 19.40 -32.64
C ASP A 553 -10.06 18.07 -32.62
N ILE A 554 -9.82 17.47 -33.79
CA ILE A 554 -9.25 16.11 -33.93
C ILE A 554 -7.78 16.19 -34.38
N VAL A 555 -7.00 15.17 -34.03
CA VAL A 555 -5.66 14.92 -34.59
C VAL A 555 -5.62 13.50 -35.15
N ASP A 556 -5.23 13.36 -36.41
CA ASP A 556 -5.04 12.05 -37.05
C ASP A 556 -3.53 11.70 -37.04
N VAL A 557 -3.18 10.49 -36.62
CA VAL A 557 -1.78 9.99 -36.57
C VAL A 557 -1.68 8.55 -37.10
N VAL A 558 -0.48 8.17 -37.55
CA VAL A 558 -0.17 6.83 -38.06
C VAL A 558 0.68 6.07 -37.04
N ALA A 559 0.37 4.79 -36.82
CA ALA A 559 1.01 3.95 -35.81
C ALA A 559 2.09 3.02 -36.43
N ASP A 560 3.07 3.61 -37.11
CA ASP A 560 4.13 2.92 -37.88
C ASP A 560 5.56 3.13 -37.34
N GLY A 561 5.70 3.73 -36.16
CA GLY A 561 6.98 4.18 -35.59
C GLY A 561 7.35 5.63 -35.93
N THR A 562 6.47 6.36 -36.63
CA THR A 562 6.62 7.82 -36.80
C THR A 562 6.63 8.55 -35.46
N LYS A 563 7.61 9.43 -35.28
CA LYS A 563 7.78 10.27 -34.08
C LYS A 563 6.89 11.52 -34.18
N TYR A 564 6.14 11.81 -33.13
CA TYR A 564 5.26 12.98 -33.06
C TYR A 564 5.60 13.90 -31.88
N GLY A 565 5.35 15.19 -32.07
CA GLY A 565 5.55 16.25 -31.09
C GLY A 565 4.32 17.15 -30.94
N VAL A 566 4.13 17.71 -29.75
CA VAL A 566 3.00 18.59 -29.41
C VAL A 566 3.51 19.98 -29.06
N LYS A 567 2.83 21.02 -29.55
CA LYS A 567 3.13 22.41 -29.23
C LYS A 567 1.90 23.10 -28.63
N ILE A 568 2.06 23.64 -27.43
CA ILE A 568 1.00 24.32 -26.69
C ILE A 568 1.29 25.81 -26.67
N ILE A 569 0.37 26.64 -27.18
CA ILE A 569 0.52 28.10 -27.29
C ILE A 569 -0.39 28.78 -26.27
N ASN A 570 0.19 29.62 -25.40
CA ASN A 570 -0.54 30.44 -24.44
C ASN A 570 -0.75 31.85 -24.99
N THR A 571 -1.97 32.24 -25.33
CA THR A 571 -2.28 33.60 -25.82
C THR A 571 -2.68 34.57 -24.70
N THR A 572 -2.70 34.11 -23.44
CA THR A 572 -3.02 34.95 -22.28
C THR A 572 -1.81 35.80 -21.83
N ASN A 573 -2.10 36.81 -20.99
CA ASN A 573 -1.08 37.63 -20.32
C ASN A 573 -0.62 37.03 -18.98
N ILE A 574 -1.10 35.84 -18.58
CA ILE A 574 -0.68 35.16 -17.35
C ILE A 574 0.21 33.95 -17.70
N PRO A 575 1.17 33.58 -16.85
CA PRO A 575 1.90 32.34 -17.04
C PRO A 575 0.92 31.19 -16.91
N LEU A 576 1.22 30.11 -17.62
CA LEU A 576 0.55 28.84 -17.48
C LEU A 576 1.63 27.77 -17.30
N TYR A 577 1.37 26.72 -16.54
CA TYR A 577 2.06 25.45 -16.68
C TYR A 577 1.05 24.53 -17.41
N PRO A 578 1.44 23.36 -17.92
CA PRO A 578 0.47 22.38 -18.40
C PRO A 578 0.66 21.00 -17.75
N ASN A 579 -0.45 20.35 -17.38
CA ASN A 579 -0.49 18.90 -17.20
C ASN A 579 -0.86 18.30 -18.56
N VAL A 580 -0.13 17.31 -19.07
CA VAL A 580 -0.52 16.65 -20.32
C VAL A 580 -0.54 15.14 -20.11
N PHE A 581 -1.73 14.56 -20.17
CA PHE A 581 -1.94 13.12 -20.09
C PHE A 581 -2.57 12.60 -21.38
N PHE A 582 -2.18 11.39 -21.76
CA PHE A 582 -2.82 10.64 -22.84
C PHE A 582 -3.63 9.49 -22.24
N PHE A 583 -4.94 9.51 -22.47
CA PHE A 583 -5.89 8.48 -22.06
C PHE A 583 -6.14 7.57 -23.26
N SER A 584 -5.72 6.30 -23.25
CA SER A 584 -6.10 5.35 -24.32
C SER A 584 -7.42 4.68 -23.95
N HIS A 585 -8.38 4.73 -24.87
CA HIS A 585 -9.67 4.07 -24.69
C HIS A 585 -9.63 2.58 -25.09
N GLY A 586 -8.64 2.18 -25.89
CA GLY A 586 -8.38 0.79 -26.29
C GLY A 586 -7.86 -0.11 -25.16
N ASP A 587 -7.25 0.45 -24.11
CA ASP A 587 -6.73 -0.34 -22.98
C ASP A 587 -6.98 0.25 -21.58
N LEU A 588 -7.64 1.41 -21.48
CA LEU A 588 -7.89 2.16 -20.25
C LEU A 588 -6.64 2.66 -19.52
N SER A 589 -5.47 2.68 -20.16
CA SER A 589 -4.26 3.27 -19.58
C SER A 589 -4.33 4.80 -19.56
N ILE A 590 -3.62 5.40 -18.59
CA ILE A 590 -3.36 6.84 -18.58
C ILE A 590 -1.86 7.05 -18.52
N GLN A 591 -1.31 7.45 -19.66
CA GLN A 591 0.10 7.80 -19.82
C GLN A 591 0.28 9.30 -19.62
N SER A 592 1.51 9.70 -19.34
CA SER A 592 1.82 11.07 -18.98
C SER A 592 2.90 11.64 -19.87
N TYR A 593 2.58 12.75 -20.53
CA TYR A 593 3.42 13.36 -21.55
C TYR A 593 4.27 14.52 -20.99
N PHE A 594 3.85 15.27 -19.95
CA PHE A 594 4.66 16.39 -19.46
C PHE A 594 4.39 16.83 -17.99
N GLU A 595 5.27 16.45 -17.05
CA GLU A 595 5.32 16.89 -15.62
C GLU A 595 6.03 18.23 -15.44
N THR A 596 5.26 19.28 -15.17
CA THR A 596 5.80 20.42 -14.42
C THR A 596 6.21 19.98 -13.00
N PRO A 597 7.37 20.40 -12.46
CA PRO A 597 7.83 19.98 -11.12
C PRO A 597 6.99 20.53 -9.96
N THR A 598 6.97 19.82 -8.81
CA THR A 598 6.26 20.22 -7.59
C THR A 598 7.16 20.84 -6.52
N ALA A 599 6.76 22.00 -6.00
CA ALA A 599 7.29 22.61 -4.78
C ALA A 599 6.16 23.34 -4.04
N ILE A 600 6.30 23.55 -2.73
CA ILE A 600 5.24 24.19 -1.88
C ILE A 600 5.14 25.72 -2.11
N GLY A 601 6.05 26.27 -2.92
CA GLY A 601 6.23 27.68 -3.21
C GLY A 601 6.06 27.97 -4.71
N LYS A 602 6.55 29.11 -5.18
CA LYS A 602 6.37 29.49 -6.59
C LYS A 602 7.26 28.65 -7.52
N VAL A 603 6.69 27.58 -8.08
CA VAL A 603 7.24 26.84 -9.23
C VAL A 603 7.24 27.75 -10.46
N ASP A 604 8.28 27.70 -11.29
CA ASP A 604 8.31 28.47 -12.54
C ASP A 604 7.45 27.84 -13.64
N ALA A 605 6.81 28.71 -14.42
CA ALA A 605 5.87 28.32 -15.45
C ALA A 605 6.57 27.83 -16.73
N PRO A 606 6.42 26.55 -17.15
CA PRO A 606 6.92 26.06 -18.44
C PRO A 606 6.22 26.71 -19.65
N LEU A 607 5.01 27.27 -19.49
CA LEU A 607 4.25 27.91 -20.56
C LEU A 607 3.96 29.39 -20.24
N GLN A 608 5.00 30.21 -20.38
CA GLN A 608 4.99 31.66 -20.12
C GLN A 608 3.94 32.45 -20.95
N PRO A 609 3.56 33.68 -20.53
CA PRO A 609 2.62 34.52 -21.27
C PRO A 609 3.06 34.75 -22.71
N LYS A 610 2.15 34.60 -23.69
CA LYS A 610 2.41 34.81 -25.13
C LYS A 610 3.52 33.93 -25.73
N GLN A 611 3.91 32.86 -25.04
CA GLN A 611 4.91 31.90 -25.53
C GLN A 611 4.28 30.53 -25.84
N SER A 612 5.10 29.62 -26.36
CA SER A 612 4.71 28.24 -26.64
C SER A 612 5.67 27.24 -26.02
N LEU A 613 5.13 26.19 -25.41
CA LEU A 613 5.87 25.02 -24.94
C LEU A 613 5.84 23.96 -26.04
N THR A 614 6.99 23.33 -26.30
CA THR A 614 7.11 22.18 -27.21
C THR A 614 7.39 20.94 -26.39
N ILE A 615 6.77 19.81 -26.75
CA ILE A 615 6.83 18.55 -26.03
C ILE A 615 7.17 17.48 -27.09
N GLY A 616 8.21 16.69 -26.85
CA GLY A 616 8.75 15.73 -27.82
C GLY A 616 9.88 16.28 -28.70
N TYR A 617 10.13 17.58 -28.67
CA TYR A 617 11.19 18.25 -29.44
C TYR A 617 11.47 19.64 -28.86
N GLY A 618 12.61 20.23 -29.23
CA GLY A 618 12.98 21.60 -28.83
C GLY A 618 13.26 21.77 -27.33
N SER A 619 13.17 23.01 -26.84
CA SER A 619 13.63 23.41 -25.50
C SER A 619 12.73 22.98 -24.32
N GLY A 620 11.79 22.06 -24.54
CA GLY A 620 10.84 21.60 -23.51
C GLY A 620 11.26 20.36 -22.73
N GLY A 621 12.36 19.69 -23.12
CA GLY A 621 12.99 18.62 -22.33
C GLY A 621 12.22 17.29 -22.22
N ALA A 622 11.20 17.07 -23.07
CA ALA A 622 10.44 15.82 -23.13
C ALA A 622 10.76 15.03 -24.41
N ALA A 623 10.86 13.70 -24.29
CA ALA A 623 11.12 12.79 -25.41
C ALA A 623 9.93 12.69 -26.40
N PRO A 624 10.18 12.43 -27.70
CA PRO A 624 9.13 12.27 -28.71
C PRO A 624 8.23 11.05 -28.44
N TYR A 625 7.02 11.08 -28.98
CA TYR A 625 6.05 9.98 -28.83
C TYR A 625 5.91 9.18 -30.12
N GLU A 626 5.77 7.87 -29.96
CA GLU A 626 5.39 6.92 -31.01
C GLU A 626 4.08 6.25 -30.60
N TYR A 627 3.22 5.93 -31.58
CA TYR A 627 1.94 5.25 -31.37
C TYR A 627 2.00 3.82 -31.93
N TYR A 628 1.30 2.89 -31.29
CA TYR A 628 1.28 1.47 -31.67
C TYR A 628 -0.15 0.92 -31.58
N LEU A 629 -0.59 0.20 -32.61
CA LEU A 629 -1.85 -0.53 -32.62
C LEU A 629 -1.64 -2.02 -32.32
N ALA A 630 -2.58 -2.64 -31.62
CA ALA A 630 -2.53 -4.07 -31.34
C ALA A 630 -2.73 -4.94 -32.60
N ASP A 631 -2.26 -6.18 -32.55
CA ASP A 631 -2.46 -7.15 -33.64
C ASP A 631 -3.95 -7.40 -33.91
N GLY A 632 -4.40 -7.08 -35.14
CA GLY A 632 -5.80 -7.18 -35.55
C GLY A 632 -6.66 -5.94 -35.22
N GLN A 633 -6.06 -4.85 -34.75
CA GLN A 633 -6.71 -3.55 -34.60
C GLN A 633 -6.30 -2.60 -35.75
N ASP A 634 -7.28 -1.91 -36.34
CA ASP A 634 -7.09 -0.99 -37.46
C ASP A 634 -7.23 0.50 -37.06
N ILE A 635 -7.94 0.76 -35.96
CA ILE A 635 -8.19 2.10 -35.40
C ILE A 635 -8.11 2.03 -33.87
N ASP A 636 -7.45 3.00 -33.23
CA ASP A 636 -7.59 3.30 -31.79
C ASP A 636 -7.99 4.77 -31.59
N VAL A 637 -8.68 5.05 -30.48
CA VAL A 637 -9.09 6.40 -30.08
C VAL A 637 -8.50 6.68 -28.70
N GLY A 638 -7.65 7.70 -28.64
CA GLY A 638 -7.12 8.23 -27.39
C GLY A 638 -7.49 9.70 -27.19
N PHE A 639 -7.29 10.20 -25.97
CA PHE A 639 -7.53 11.60 -25.64
C PHE A 639 -6.32 12.23 -24.99
N LEU A 640 -5.83 13.31 -25.60
CA LEU A 640 -4.91 14.21 -24.95
C LEU A 640 -5.72 15.13 -24.02
N LYS A 641 -5.66 14.86 -22.73
CA LYS A 641 -6.34 15.62 -21.67
C LYS A 641 -5.33 16.58 -21.04
N LEU A 642 -5.41 17.85 -21.43
CA LEU A 642 -4.59 18.90 -20.83
C LEU A 642 -5.30 19.42 -19.58
N PHE A 643 -4.83 19.04 -18.38
CA PHE A 643 -5.25 19.78 -17.18
C PHE A 643 -4.48 21.08 -17.11
N LEU A 644 -5.24 22.13 -16.90
CA LEU A 644 -4.82 23.48 -17.13
C LEU A 644 -5.20 24.28 -15.88
N SER A 645 -4.65 23.84 -14.73
CA SER A 645 -4.88 24.30 -13.36
C SER A 645 -4.33 25.68 -13.05
N SER A 646 -5.07 26.80 -13.13
CA SER A 646 -4.33 28.06 -13.22
C SER A 646 -3.26 28.38 -12.19
N GLU A 647 -3.17 27.68 -11.01
CA GLU A 647 -2.14 27.42 -9.93
C GLU A 647 -1.55 26.00 -9.83
N HIS A 648 -0.53 25.84 -8.98
CA HIS A 648 0.19 24.57 -8.88
C HIS A 648 -0.66 23.48 -8.20
N VAL A 649 -0.89 22.37 -8.90
CA VAL A 649 -1.69 21.21 -8.53
C VAL A 649 -0.97 19.93 -8.96
N ASP A 650 -0.48 19.15 -8.00
CA ASP A 650 0.11 17.82 -8.19
C ASP A 650 -0.95 16.82 -8.67
N LEU A 651 -0.78 16.29 -9.88
CA LEU A 651 -1.64 15.28 -10.50
C LEU A 651 -0.91 13.92 -10.70
N SER A 652 0.18 13.66 -9.96
CA SER A 652 0.99 12.43 -10.05
C SER A 652 0.32 11.14 -9.60
N HIS A 653 -0.94 11.24 -9.15
CA HIS A 653 -1.85 10.15 -8.83
C HIS A 653 -2.71 9.69 -10.03
N ILE A 654 -2.80 10.46 -11.11
CA ILE A 654 -3.64 10.15 -12.28
C ILE A 654 -3.14 8.96 -13.14
N PRO A 655 -1.81 8.78 -13.40
CA PRO A 655 -1.35 7.73 -14.31
C PRO A 655 -1.65 6.31 -13.83
N GLN A 656 -2.18 5.47 -14.72
CA GLN A 656 -2.45 4.04 -14.46
C GLN A 656 -2.01 3.16 -15.63
N ALA A 657 -1.57 1.93 -15.32
CA ALA A 657 -1.21 0.92 -16.32
C ALA A 657 -2.44 0.14 -16.83
N SER A 658 -2.31 -0.47 -18.01
CA SER A 658 -3.32 -1.36 -18.59
C SER A 658 -3.64 -2.54 -17.65
N PRO A 659 -4.92 -2.90 -17.43
CA PRO A 659 -5.28 -4.05 -16.60
C PRO A 659 -5.11 -5.40 -17.31
N PHE A 660 -4.53 -5.45 -18.52
CA PHE A 660 -4.53 -6.65 -19.37
C PHE A 660 -3.15 -7.32 -19.62
N THR A 661 -2.01 -6.75 -19.19
CA THR A 661 -0.65 -7.34 -19.34
C THR A 661 0.33 -6.90 -18.23
N ASP A 662 1.44 -7.63 -18.03
CA ASP A 662 2.50 -7.32 -17.05
C ASP A 662 3.77 -6.73 -17.72
N GLY A 663 4.15 -5.49 -17.38
CA GLY A 663 5.33 -4.78 -17.91
C GLY A 663 5.76 -3.56 -17.07
N ARG A 664 7.02 -3.08 -17.19
CA ARG A 664 7.61 -2.05 -16.29
C ARG A 664 7.83 -0.67 -16.94
N GLY A 665 7.55 0.40 -16.17
CA GLY A 665 8.02 1.79 -16.40
C GLY A 665 7.17 2.60 -17.39
N GLY A 666 7.00 3.93 -17.30
CA GLY A 666 7.44 4.93 -16.30
C GLY A 666 6.67 6.27 -16.45
N LYS A 667 6.74 7.16 -15.44
CA LYS A 667 6.11 8.51 -15.34
C LYS A 667 6.78 9.55 -16.29
N PRO A 668 6.25 10.79 -16.60
CA PRO A 668 5.64 11.75 -15.63
C PRO A 668 4.57 12.85 -16.07
N SER A 669 3.79 13.34 -15.08
CA SER A 669 2.72 14.40 -14.89
C SER A 669 2.25 15.45 -15.93
N ALA A 670 2.04 16.77 -15.62
CA ALA A 670 1.34 17.57 -14.55
C ALA A 670 1.56 19.15 -14.59
N VAL A 671 0.71 19.93 -13.88
CA VAL A 671 0.65 21.34 -13.29
C VAL A 671 0.29 22.71 -14.02
N LYS A 672 0.13 23.90 -13.30
CA LYS A 672 -0.10 25.38 -13.68
C LYS A 672 0.10 26.47 -12.50
N THR A 673 -0.24 27.81 -12.54
CA THR A 673 0.27 29.13 -11.88
C THR A 673 -0.39 29.97 -10.68
N GLU A 674 -1.62 30.55 -10.79
CA GLU A 674 -2.64 31.20 -9.88
C GLU A 674 -4.11 30.64 -10.14
N ALA A 675 -4.94 30.14 -9.18
CA ALA A 675 -5.89 28.99 -9.35
C ALA A 675 -7.19 29.10 -10.21
N VAL A 676 -7.09 28.96 -11.54
CA VAL A 676 -8.24 28.71 -12.43
C VAL A 676 -8.07 27.42 -13.22
N TRP A 677 -8.45 26.28 -12.65
CA TRP A 677 -8.35 25.01 -13.37
C TRP A 677 -9.42 24.84 -14.44
N ASP A 678 -8.94 24.45 -15.61
CA ASP A 678 -9.70 24.18 -16.82
C ASP A 678 -9.18 22.86 -17.43
N THR A 679 -9.90 22.26 -18.37
CA THR A 679 -9.41 21.08 -19.09
C THR A 679 -9.71 21.18 -20.58
N ILE A 680 -8.69 21.01 -21.41
CA ILE A 680 -8.88 20.81 -22.85
C ILE A 680 -8.77 19.31 -23.13
N LEU A 681 -9.74 18.77 -23.86
CA LEU A 681 -9.74 17.39 -24.36
C LEU A 681 -9.53 17.45 -25.87
N VAL A 682 -8.51 16.78 -26.39
CA VAL A 682 -8.26 16.65 -27.82
C VAL A 682 -8.31 15.16 -28.19
N PRO A 683 -9.32 14.70 -28.94
CA PRO A 683 -9.32 13.38 -29.55
C PRO A 683 -8.12 13.19 -30.49
N ILE A 684 -7.40 12.09 -30.31
CA ILE A 684 -6.35 11.59 -31.18
C ILE A 684 -6.86 10.27 -31.77
N ILE A 685 -6.92 10.18 -33.09
CA ILE A 685 -7.34 8.99 -33.83
C ILE A 685 -6.10 8.38 -34.47
N GLN A 686 -5.86 7.10 -34.18
CA GLN A 686 -4.71 6.35 -34.69
C GLN A 686 -5.16 5.43 -35.81
N HIS A 687 -4.41 5.40 -36.92
CA HIS A 687 -4.71 4.54 -38.07
C HIS A 687 -3.51 3.65 -38.46
N ARG A 688 -3.82 2.47 -39.01
CA ARG A 688 -2.83 1.51 -39.56
C ARG A 688 -2.27 1.94 -40.93
N GLU A 689 -3.03 2.72 -41.71
CA GLU A 689 -2.62 3.28 -43.00
C GLU A 689 -3.05 4.77 -43.09
N PRO A 690 -2.34 5.63 -43.85
CA PRO A 690 -2.72 7.04 -43.99
C PRO A 690 -4.09 7.20 -44.67
N LEU A 691 -4.93 8.10 -44.15
CA LEU A 691 -6.21 8.45 -44.77
C LEU A 691 -5.98 9.11 -46.15
N VAL A 692 -6.18 8.33 -47.21
CA VAL A 692 -6.29 8.87 -48.58
C VAL A 692 -7.51 9.80 -48.63
N PRO A 693 -7.38 11.06 -49.07
CA PRO A 693 -8.51 11.97 -49.14
C PRO A 693 -9.59 11.44 -50.08
N VAL A 694 -10.71 10.99 -49.52
CA VAL A 694 -11.91 10.69 -50.30
C VAL A 694 -12.43 12.04 -50.84
N PRO A 695 -12.59 12.22 -52.17
CA PRO A 695 -13.18 13.44 -52.70
C PRO A 695 -14.59 13.61 -52.14
N PRO A 696 -15.04 14.84 -51.82
CA PRO A 696 -16.41 15.04 -51.38
C PRO A 696 -17.37 14.51 -52.43
N ALA A 697 -18.35 13.70 -52.00
CA ALA A 697 -19.39 13.23 -52.90
C ALA A 697 -20.18 14.42 -53.42
N ASP A 698 -20.15 14.63 -54.74
CA ASP A 698 -20.75 15.79 -55.39
C ASP A 698 -22.23 15.94 -55.04
N SER A 699 -22.58 17.11 -54.50
CA SER A 699 -23.97 17.58 -54.53
C SER A 699 -24.36 17.87 -55.98
N GLU A 700 -25.51 17.34 -56.37
CA GLU A 700 -26.19 17.47 -57.65
C GLU A 700 -25.91 18.78 -58.44
N SER A 701 -25.61 18.62 -59.74
CA SER A 701 -26.01 19.45 -60.90
C SER A 701 -26.60 20.85 -60.63
N GLU A 702 -26.27 21.93 -61.36
CA GLU A 702 -26.23 22.04 -62.84
C GLU A 702 -25.58 23.41 -63.27
N PRO A 703 -25.61 23.87 -64.55
CA PRO A 703 -24.45 24.03 -65.45
C PRO A 703 -24.02 25.53 -65.64
N ALA A 704 -23.19 26.01 -66.60
CA ALA A 704 -22.63 25.49 -67.86
C ALA A 704 -21.46 26.39 -68.40
N LEU A 705 -20.72 25.90 -69.43
CA LEU A 705 -19.90 26.66 -70.40
C LEU A 705 -18.62 27.37 -69.85
N GLU A 706 -17.49 27.63 -70.53
CA GLU A 706 -16.80 27.25 -71.80
C GLU A 706 -15.33 27.83 -71.68
N GLN A 707 -14.26 27.55 -72.46
CA GLN A 707 -13.93 26.71 -73.64
C GLN A 707 -12.39 26.51 -73.70
N GLU A 708 -11.88 25.47 -74.39
CA GLU A 708 -10.56 25.41 -75.12
C GLU A 708 -9.19 25.60 -74.38
N ALA A 709 -8.03 25.05 -74.80
CA ALA A 709 -7.65 23.93 -75.69
C ALA A 709 -6.10 23.66 -75.67
N LEU A 710 -5.66 22.45 -76.09
CA LEU A 710 -4.35 22.09 -76.75
C LEU A 710 -3.01 22.29 -75.98
N ALA A 711 -1.92 21.49 -76.12
CA ALA A 711 -1.64 20.25 -76.88
C ALA A 711 -0.38 19.46 -76.34
N GLU A 712 -0.31 18.16 -76.71
CA GLU A 712 0.81 17.23 -77.05
C GLU A 712 2.31 17.66 -77.14
N PRO A 713 3.32 16.74 -77.33
CA PRO A 713 3.46 15.29 -76.95
C PRO A 713 4.92 14.80 -76.56
N GLU A 714 5.05 13.53 -76.11
CA GLU A 714 6.14 12.49 -76.32
C GLU A 714 7.69 12.79 -76.23
N PRO A 715 8.66 11.83 -76.37
CA PRO A 715 8.63 10.34 -76.50
C PRO A 715 9.70 9.52 -75.66
N GLU A 716 9.66 8.16 -75.76
CA GLU A 716 10.77 7.14 -75.85
C GLU A 716 11.96 7.05 -74.81
N ARG A 717 12.72 5.93 -74.58
CA ARG A 717 12.58 4.43 -74.68
C ARG A 717 13.88 3.75 -74.09
N GLU A 718 13.96 2.41 -74.07
CA GLU A 718 15.15 1.52 -73.84
C GLU A 718 15.71 1.37 -72.38
N SER A 719 16.40 0.29 -71.94
CA SER A 719 16.34 -1.18 -72.19
C SER A 719 17.26 -1.96 -71.21
N GLU A 720 16.92 -3.23 -70.91
CA GLU A 720 17.64 -4.43 -70.34
C GLU A 720 19.21 -4.53 -70.31
N PRO A 721 19.91 -5.57 -69.71
CA PRO A 721 19.44 -6.93 -69.30
C PRO A 721 19.98 -7.61 -67.99
N GLU A 722 19.34 -8.74 -67.65
CA GLU A 722 19.79 -10.08 -67.14
C GLU A 722 21.05 -10.31 -66.25
N SER A 723 20.91 -11.21 -65.24
CA SER A 723 21.44 -12.61 -65.29
C SER A 723 21.16 -13.45 -64.03
N GLU A 724 21.04 -14.78 -64.18
CA GLU A 724 20.68 -15.79 -63.16
C GLU A 724 21.89 -16.64 -62.68
N SER A 725 21.79 -17.34 -61.52
CA SER A 725 22.30 -18.72 -61.32
C SER A 725 22.05 -19.34 -59.91
N GLU A 726 20.93 -20.05 -59.80
CA GLU A 726 20.75 -21.44 -59.32
C GLU A 726 21.79 -22.28 -58.49
N LEU A 727 21.23 -23.10 -57.56
CA LEU A 727 21.50 -24.55 -57.23
C LEU A 727 22.03 -25.03 -55.83
N GLU A 728 21.29 -26.05 -55.32
CA GLU A 728 21.67 -27.29 -54.58
C GLU A 728 22.00 -27.41 -53.05
N SER A 729 20.97 -27.84 -52.30
CA SER A 729 20.85 -29.05 -51.43
C SER A 729 21.92 -29.51 -50.38
N GLY A 730 21.55 -29.39 -49.09
CA GLY A 730 21.68 -30.41 -48.00
C GLY A 730 23.06 -30.64 -47.33
N PRO A 731 23.17 -31.44 -46.23
CA PRO A 731 22.14 -32.07 -45.39
C PRO A 731 22.27 -31.81 -43.86
N VAL A 732 21.43 -32.50 -43.06
CA VAL A 732 21.29 -32.47 -41.58
C VAL A 732 22.51 -33.00 -40.81
N PRO A 733 22.74 -32.51 -39.57
CA PRO A 733 23.19 -33.38 -38.46
C PRO A 733 22.23 -33.42 -37.27
N VAL A 734 22.16 -34.60 -36.64
CA VAL A 734 21.37 -34.93 -35.42
C VAL A 734 22.25 -34.80 -34.17
N SER A 735 21.62 -34.64 -32.99
CA SER A 735 22.12 -34.82 -31.60
C SER A 735 22.17 -33.50 -30.80
N THR A 736 21.83 -33.43 -29.50
CA THR A 736 21.48 -34.45 -28.48
C THR A 736 20.32 -34.00 -27.59
N VAL A 737 19.50 -34.96 -27.13
CA VAL A 737 18.56 -34.77 -26.01
C VAL A 737 19.35 -34.73 -24.69
N SER A 738 19.16 -33.67 -23.89
CA SER A 738 19.62 -33.67 -22.48
C SER A 738 18.52 -34.18 -21.57
N LEU A 739 18.84 -35.17 -20.74
CA LEU A 739 17.94 -35.74 -19.75
C LEU A 739 17.66 -34.73 -18.63
N ALA A 740 16.39 -34.52 -18.29
CA ALA A 740 16.04 -33.85 -17.06
C ALA A 740 16.37 -34.76 -15.87
N GLU A 741 17.13 -34.25 -14.89
CA GLU A 741 17.38 -34.97 -13.64
C GLU A 741 16.07 -35.13 -12.84
N PRO A 742 15.81 -36.30 -12.24
CA PRO A 742 14.65 -36.47 -11.39
C PRO A 742 14.84 -35.71 -10.07
N VAL A 743 13.98 -34.73 -9.81
CA VAL A 743 13.87 -34.06 -8.50
C VAL A 743 13.66 -35.14 -7.43
N PRO A 744 14.48 -35.20 -6.36
CA PRO A 744 14.36 -36.23 -5.36
C PRO A 744 13.03 -36.11 -4.61
N MET A 745 12.29 -37.21 -4.55
CA MET A 745 11.15 -37.36 -3.65
C MET A 745 11.62 -37.06 -2.21
N PRO A 746 10.87 -36.30 -1.40
CA PRO A 746 11.22 -36.11 0.01
C PRO A 746 11.26 -37.47 0.70
N SER A 747 12.43 -37.81 1.24
CA SER A 747 12.67 -39.08 1.94
C SER A 747 11.67 -39.26 3.08
N GLU A 748 11.22 -40.49 3.31
CA GLU A 748 10.38 -40.84 4.46
C GLU A 748 10.97 -40.27 5.75
N PRO A 749 10.14 -39.70 6.65
CA PRO A 749 10.64 -39.18 7.92
C PRO A 749 11.26 -40.34 8.71
N LYS A 750 12.58 -40.26 8.95
CA LYS A 750 13.27 -41.21 9.82
C LYS A 750 12.58 -41.24 11.19
N PRO A 751 12.39 -42.42 11.80
CA PRO A 751 11.72 -42.51 13.09
C PRO A 751 12.50 -41.71 14.14
N VAL A 752 11.79 -40.80 14.81
CA VAL A 752 12.27 -40.13 16.03
C VAL A 752 12.58 -41.23 17.07
N PRO A 753 13.71 -41.16 17.81
CA PRO A 753 14.13 -42.25 18.68
C PRO A 753 13.07 -42.61 19.72
N ASN A 754 13.00 -43.91 20.00
CA ASN A 754 12.03 -44.53 20.89
C ASN A 754 12.06 -43.86 22.29
N VAL A 755 10.93 -43.32 22.74
CA VAL A 755 10.84 -42.61 24.02
C VAL A 755 11.06 -43.60 25.17
N GLN A 756 12.23 -43.56 25.80
CA GLN A 756 12.38 -44.06 27.16
C GLN A 756 11.76 -43.04 28.11
N ALA A 757 10.77 -43.47 28.90
CA ALA A 757 10.02 -42.60 29.79
C ALA A 757 10.92 -41.93 30.84
N ALA A 758 11.14 -40.63 30.69
CA ALA A 758 11.61 -39.78 31.79
C ALA A 758 10.53 -39.71 32.88
N GLY A 759 10.95 -39.59 34.14
CA GLY A 759 10.09 -39.85 35.31
C GLY A 759 8.89 -38.91 35.51
N PRO A 760 8.00 -39.21 36.50
CA PRO A 760 6.61 -38.69 36.57
C PRO A 760 6.41 -37.20 36.87
N ARG A 761 7.38 -36.31 36.61
CA ARG A 761 7.38 -34.90 37.04
C ARG A 761 7.72 -33.87 35.97
N ALA A 762 7.97 -34.28 34.73
CA ALA A 762 8.25 -33.35 33.62
C ALA A 762 7.00 -33.10 32.77
N ILE A 763 6.91 -31.90 32.17
CA ILE A 763 5.97 -31.63 31.08
C ILE A 763 6.51 -32.32 29.84
N THR A 764 5.66 -33.04 29.09
CA THR A 764 6.08 -33.77 27.88
C THR A 764 5.14 -33.52 26.71
N VAL A 765 5.63 -33.76 25.49
CA VAL A 765 4.86 -33.65 24.25
C VAL A 765 4.53 -35.05 23.77
N GLY A 766 3.25 -35.34 23.56
CA GLY A 766 2.82 -36.49 22.79
C GLY A 766 2.59 -36.12 21.33
N VAL A 767 2.92 -37.04 20.42
CA VAL A 767 2.65 -36.94 18.98
C VAL A 767 2.07 -38.24 18.46
N ALA A 768 1.22 -38.16 17.44
CA ALA A 768 0.76 -39.32 16.70
C ALA A 768 0.38 -38.93 15.27
N ASN A 769 0.64 -39.83 14.33
CA ASN A 769 0.14 -39.70 12.96
C ASN A 769 -0.73 -40.89 12.59
N THR A 770 -1.78 -40.63 11.81
CA THR A 770 -2.57 -41.69 11.16
C THR A 770 -1.72 -42.68 10.34
N ARG A 771 -0.57 -42.23 9.81
CA ARG A 771 0.43 -43.06 9.12
C ARG A 771 1.02 -44.17 10.01
N ASP A 772 1.11 -43.95 11.32
CA ASP A 772 1.59 -44.95 12.28
C ASP A 772 0.63 -46.15 12.40
N ILE A 773 -0.64 -45.93 12.05
CA ILE A 773 -1.78 -46.83 12.30
C ILE A 773 -2.22 -47.51 11.01
N ARG A 774 -2.11 -46.81 9.87
CA ARG A 774 -2.53 -47.29 8.55
C ARG A 774 -1.79 -46.59 7.41
N ALA A 775 -1.61 -47.31 6.31
CA ALA A 775 -1.12 -46.74 5.06
C ALA A 775 -2.04 -45.60 4.55
N PRO A 776 -1.49 -44.50 3.98
CA PRO A 776 -2.30 -43.38 3.49
C PRO A 776 -3.35 -43.76 2.45
N ASN A 777 -3.02 -44.71 1.56
CA ASN A 777 -3.90 -45.19 0.50
C ASN A 777 -5.10 -46.03 0.97
N LYS A 778 -5.27 -46.24 2.28
CA LYS A 778 -6.41 -46.93 2.89
C LYS A 778 -7.16 -46.00 3.87
N PRO A 779 -7.71 -44.87 3.42
CA PRO A 779 -8.43 -43.93 4.28
C PRO A 779 -9.65 -44.59 4.93
N ARG A 780 -9.94 -44.22 6.18
CA ARG A 780 -11.11 -44.67 6.96
C ARG A 780 -11.73 -43.48 7.70
N PRO A 781 -13.06 -43.42 7.88
CA PRO A 781 -13.72 -42.31 8.57
C PRO A 781 -13.25 -42.09 10.01
N ILE A 782 -12.89 -43.17 10.70
CA ILE A 782 -12.31 -43.12 12.05
C ILE A 782 -10.98 -43.87 12.01
N THR A 783 -9.94 -43.27 12.57
CA THR A 783 -8.62 -43.90 12.76
C THR A 783 -8.19 -43.68 14.21
N THR A 784 -8.09 -44.75 15.00
CA THR A 784 -7.85 -44.68 16.44
C THR A 784 -6.47 -45.26 16.81
N LYS A 785 -5.80 -44.64 17.80
CA LYS A 785 -4.54 -45.08 18.41
C LYS A 785 -4.69 -45.09 19.93
N ASP A 786 -4.43 -46.24 20.54
CA ASP A 786 -4.43 -46.39 21.99
C ASP A 786 -3.14 -45.75 22.54
N ILE A 787 -3.28 -44.74 23.40
CA ILE A 787 -2.17 -44.13 24.13
C ILE A 787 -2.18 -44.70 25.55
N ILE A 788 -1.12 -45.42 25.91
CA ILE A 788 -0.96 -46.10 27.21
C ILE A 788 0.21 -45.44 27.96
N PHE A 789 0.03 -45.19 29.25
CA PHE A 789 1.07 -44.67 30.13
C PHE A 789 1.72 -45.79 30.95
N ASP A 790 3.05 -45.79 31.04
CA ASP A 790 3.85 -46.84 31.70
C ASP A 790 3.67 -46.88 33.23
N SER A 791 3.12 -45.84 33.86
CA SER A 791 2.89 -45.79 35.30
C SER A 791 1.48 -45.35 35.65
N PHE A 792 0.86 -46.07 36.59
CA PHE A 792 -0.47 -45.76 37.13
C PHE A 792 -0.47 -44.65 38.20
N ILE A 793 0.72 -44.16 38.60
CA ILE A 793 0.87 -43.15 39.65
C ILE A 793 0.58 -41.76 39.05
N GLY A 794 -0.70 -41.51 38.80
CA GLY A 794 -1.22 -40.25 38.27
C GLY A 794 -1.31 -40.22 36.75
N VAL A 795 -2.52 -40.44 36.20
CA VAL A 795 -2.81 -40.10 34.80
C VAL A 795 -2.56 -38.60 34.60
N PRO A 796 -1.69 -38.19 33.65
CA PRO A 796 -1.33 -36.79 33.42
C PRO A 796 -2.51 -35.96 32.90
N GLN A 797 -2.42 -34.65 33.06
CA GLN A 797 -3.37 -33.69 32.50
C GLN A 797 -3.04 -33.51 31.01
N ILE A 798 -3.91 -34.02 30.14
CA ILE A 798 -3.75 -33.92 28.68
C ILE A 798 -4.49 -32.69 28.19
N LEU A 799 -3.74 -31.78 27.56
CA LEU A 799 -4.21 -30.51 27.01
C LEU A 799 -4.87 -30.71 25.62
N PRO A 800 -5.53 -29.67 25.07
CA PRO A 800 -6.18 -29.75 23.76
C PRO A 800 -5.19 -30.20 22.68
N MET A 801 -5.66 -31.06 21.78
CA MET A 801 -4.82 -31.77 20.83
C MET A 801 -4.82 -31.04 19.49
N GLY A 802 -3.68 -30.54 19.06
CA GLY A 802 -3.57 -29.65 17.90
C GLY A 802 -3.09 -30.36 16.63
N LEU A 803 -3.75 -30.09 15.51
CA LEU A 803 -3.44 -30.70 14.20
C LEU A 803 -2.07 -30.21 13.68
N THR A 804 -1.16 -31.14 13.34
CA THR A 804 0.20 -30.83 12.82
C THR A 804 0.26 -30.86 11.30
N ASP A 805 -0.43 -31.80 10.69
CA ASP A 805 -0.40 -32.08 9.26
C ASP A 805 -1.72 -32.68 8.79
N LEU A 806 -2.06 -32.43 7.53
CA LEU A 806 -3.29 -32.86 6.87
C LEU A 806 -2.98 -33.23 5.41
N ASP A 807 -3.55 -34.35 4.92
CA ASP A 807 -3.73 -34.70 3.51
C ASP A 807 -5.16 -35.18 3.32
N ILE A 808 -6.01 -34.29 2.80
CA ILE A 808 -7.45 -34.50 2.63
C ILE A 808 -7.83 -34.28 1.16
N ARG A 809 -8.59 -35.22 0.61
CA ARG A 809 -9.04 -35.18 -0.79
C ARG A 809 -9.97 -34.00 -1.06
N ARG A 810 -9.69 -33.22 -2.11
CA ARG A 810 -10.40 -31.97 -2.47
C ARG A 810 -11.88 -32.08 -2.88
N ASN A 811 -12.42 -33.28 -3.09
CA ASN A 811 -13.71 -33.48 -3.77
C ASN A 811 -14.89 -33.65 -2.81
N ARG A 812 -14.68 -33.43 -1.52
CA ARG A 812 -15.67 -33.45 -0.44
C ARG A 812 -15.27 -32.39 0.58
N ASP A 813 -16.24 -31.86 1.32
CA ASP A 813 -15.98 -30.90 2.39
C ASP A 813 -14.90 -31.45 3.35
N ILE A 814 -14.09 -30.54 3.86
CA ILE A 814 -12.96 -30.85 4.74
C ILE A 814 -13.54 -31.00 6.14
N HIS A 815 -13.81 -32.24 6.54
CA HIS A 815 -14.25 -32.59 7.87
C HIS A 815 -13.13 -33.35 8.59
N VAL A 816 -12.51 -32.75 9.59
CA VAL A 816 -11.51 -33.41 10.44
C VAL A 816 -11.62 -32.92 11.88
N ALA A 817 -11.67 -33.84 12.82
CA ALA A 817 -11.61 -33.56 14.25
C ALA A 817 -10.75 -34.61 14.97
N THR A 818 -9.98 -34.18 15.96
CA THR A 818 -9.34 -35.09 16.92
C THR A 818 -10.23 -35.28 18.14
N GLN A 819 -10.49 -36.53 18.53
CA GLN A 819 -11.28 -36.88 19.71
C GLN A 819 -10.41 -37.68 20.69
N LYS A 820 -10.62 -37.43 21.99
CA LYS A 820 -9.95 -38.11 23.10
C LYS A 820 -10.97 -38.81 23.98
N GLN A 821 -10.82 -40.12 24.16
CA GLN A 821 -11.61 -40.89 25.11
C GLN A 821 -10.69 -41.47 26.19
N ASN A 822 -10.87 -41.05 27.45
CA ASN A 822 -10.02 -41.55 28.54
C ASN A 822 -10.25 -43.06 28.76
N THR A 823 -9.18 -43.81 28.98
CA THR A 823 -9.21 -45.23 29.37
C THR A 823 -8.61 -45.43 30.75
N ALA A 824 -8.68 -46.66 31.28
CA ALA A 824 -8.11 -46.99 32.60
C ALA A 824 -6.58 -46.85 32.69
N ARG A 825 -5.87 -46.77 31.53
CA ARG A 825 -4.40 -46.72 31.45
C ARG A 825 -3.87 -45.57 30.59
N GLY A 826 -4.74 -44.69 30.11
CA GLY A 826 -4.38 -43.59 29.23
C GLY A 826 -5.58 -43.04 28.49
N PHE A 827 -5.52 -42.98 27.16
CA PHE A 827 -6.65 -42.54 26.34
C PHE A 827 -6.58 -43.06 24.91
N ASP A 828 -7.74 -43.19 24.27
CA ASP A 828 -7.87 -43.50 22.86
C ASP A 828 -7.91 -42.18 22.09
N LEU A 829 -6.92 -41.99 21.21
CA LEU A 829 -6.85 -40.86 20.28
C LEU A 829 -7.52 -41.26 18.97
N SER A 830 -8.59 -40.57 18.58
CA SER A 830 -9.30 -40.82 17.31
C SER A 830 -9.24 -39.63 16.38
N PHE A 831 -8.76 -39.84 15.16
CA PHE A 831 -8.96 -38.93 14.03
C PHE A 831 -10.30 -39.28 13.39
N VAL A 832 -11.24 -38.34 13.41
CA VAL A 832 -12.62 -38.53 12.95
C VAL A 832 -12.92 -37.63 11.77
N THR A 833 -13.47 -38.21 10.70
CA THR A 833 -14.00 -37.52 9.54
C THR A 833 -15.42 -38.01 9.21
N TRP A 834 -16.25 -37.12 8.68
CA TRP A 834 -17.65 -37.40 8.30
C TRP A 834 -17.89 -36.96 6.84
N GLY A 835 -19.15 -36.84 6.39
CA GLY A 835 -19.51 -36.29 5.06
C GLY A 835 -18.91 -36.97 3.82
N GLY A 836 -18.24 -38.12 3.97
CA GLY A 836 -17.47 -38.78 2.91
C GLY A 836 -16.06 -38.21 2.69
N THR A 837 -15.55 -37.35 3.58
CA THR A 837 -14.19 -36.81 3.54
C THR A 837 -13.14 -37.92 3.56
N MET A 838 -12.25 -37.93 2.57
CA MET A 838 -11.15 -38.90 2.48
C MET A 838 -9.87 -38.31 3.07
N LEU A 839 -9.61 -38.64 4.33
CA LEU A 839 -8.37 -38.32 5.04
C LEU A 839 -7.29 -39.36 4.70
N TYR A 840 -6.37 -39.03 3.80
CA TYR A 840 -5.21 -39.87 3.54
C TYR A 840 -4.33 -39.92 4.79
N SER A 841 -4.04 -38.76 5.37
CA SER A 841 -3.35 -38.66 6.66
C SER A 841 -3.67 -37.38 7.43
N ALA A 842 -3.69 -37.47 8.76
CA ALA A 842 -3.46 -36.35 9.65
C ALA A 842 -2.43 -36.74 10.72
N GLY A 843 -1.80 -35.72 11.32
CA GLY A 843 -1.08 -35.83 12.57
C GLY A 843 -1.59 -34.85 13.63
N VAL A 844 -1.23 -35.12 14.87
CA VAL A 844 -1.61 -34.32 16.02
C VAL A 844 -0.48 -34.30 17.05
N SER A 845 -0.36 -33.21 17.79
CA SER A 845 0.44 -33.14 19.02
C SER A 845 -0.39 -32.67 20.22
N TRP A 846 0.06 -32.97 21.43
CA TRP A 846 -0.56 -32.54 22.68
C TRP A 846 0.47 -32.39 23.80
N LEU A 847 0.21 -31.48 24.74
CA LEU A 847 0.98 -31.42 25.99
C LEU A 847 0.41 -32.36 27.05
N GLN A 848 1.32 -32.97 27.80
CA GLN A 848 1.03 -33.79 28.98
C GLN A 848 1.67 -33.12 30.19
N LEU A 849 0.84 -32.63 31.12
CA LEU A 849 1.31 -32.02 32.36
C LEU A 849 1.22 -33.03 33.52
N PRO A 850 2.18 -33.04 34.45
CA PRO A 850 2.02 -33.68 35.76
C PRO A 850 0.74 -33.21 36.46
N ARG A 851 0.20 -33.99 37.42
CA ARG A 851 -1.01 -33.59 38.16
C ARG A 851 -0.75 -32.43 39.12
N GLU A 852 0.50 -32.25 39.50
CA GLU A 852 1.04 -31.21 40.36
C GLU A 852 1.15 -29.87 39.64
N GLU A 853 1.16 -29.87 38.30
CA GLU A 853 1.17 -28.65 37.50
C GLU A 853 -0.20 -27.96 37.58
N LYS A 854 -0.17 -26.66 37.91
CA LYS A 854 -1.34 -25.81 38.19
C LYS A 854 -1.24 -24.42 37.58
N GLU A 855 -0.08 -24.03 37.08
CA GLU A 855 0.15 -22.72 36.48
C GLU A 855 -0.48 -22.62 35.08
N PHE A 856 -0.51 -23.74 34.35
CA PHE A 856 -1.18 -23.82 33.07
C PHE A 856 -2.71 -23.75 33.22
N GLN A 857 -3.33 -23.07 32.25
CA GLN A 857 -4.77 -23.06 32.01
C GLN A 857 -5.01 -23.33 30.52
N TRP A 858 -6.10 -24.02 30.19
CA TRP A 858 -6.37 -24.40 28.81
C TRP A 858 -7.87 -24.62 28.61
N GLY A 859 -8.27 -24.71 27.35
CA GLY A 859 -9.63 -25.06 26.97
C GLY A 859 -9.78 -25.12 25.46
N GLU A 860 -11.02 -25.25 25.02
CA GLU A 860 -11.39 -25.28 23.61
C GLU A 860 -12.49 -24.25 23.37
N PHE A 861 -12.56 -23.74 22.15
CA PHE A 861 -13.61 -22.85 21.67
C PHE A 861 -14.13 -23.35 20.33
N SER A 862 -15.44 -23.61 20.27
CA SER A 862 -16.13 -24.07 19.07
C SER A 862 -16.91 -22.90 18.46
N THR A 863 -16.65 -22.55 17.19
CA THR A 863 -17.38 -21.45 16.53
C THR A 863 -18.92 -21.62 16.51
N PRO A 864 -19.48 -22.84 16.45
CA PRO A 864 -20.89 -23.15 16.76
C PRO A 864 -21.46 -22.55 18.06
N GLU A 865 -20.66 -22.21 19.06
CA GLU A 865 -21.12 -21.59 20.31
C GLU A 865 -21.54 -20.12 20.12
N VAL A 866 -21.12 -19.48 19.03
CA VAL A 866 -21.45 -18.09 18.67
C VAL A 866 -22.30 -18.02 17.40
N THR A 867 -22.11 -18.95 16.47
CA THR A 867 -22.68 -18.89 15.13
C THR A 867 -23.14 -20.28 14.68
N PRO A 868 -24.43 -20.52 14.42
CA PRO A 868 -24.91 -21.82 13.95
C PRO A 868 -24.22 -22.26 12.66
N ARG A 869 -23.99 -23.57 12.53
CA ARG A 869 -23.30 -24.21 11.39
C ARG A 869 -23.91 -23.81 10.03
N GLU A 870 -25.21 -23.57 10.00
CA GLU A 870 -25.98 -23.22 8.81
C GLU A 870 -25.82 -21.75 8.37
N GLN A 871 -25.16 -20.92 9.19
CA GLN A 871 -25.00 -19.47 8.97
C GLN A 871 -23.53 -19.04 9.14
N PRO A 872 -22.59 -19.62 8.38
CA PRO A 872 -21.15 -19.36 8.54
C PRO A 872 -20.81 -17.88 8.36
N LEU A 873 -20.10 -17.30 9.33
CA LEU A 873 -19.62 -15.91 9.31
C LEU A 873 -18.13 -15.86 8.96
N LEU A 874 -17.71 -14.78 8.29
CA LEU A 874 -16.31 -14.52 7.92
C LEU A 874 -15.41 -14.20 9.12
N SER A 875 -15.97 -13.75 10.24
CA SER A 875 -15.22 -13.53 11.48
C SER A 875 -16.13 -13.90 12.67
N VAL A 876 -15.63 -14.78 13.52
CA VAL A 876 -16.29 -15.25 14.75
C VAL A 876 -15.32 -15.00 15.90
N SER A 877 -15.77 -14.33 16.96
CA SER A 877 -14.92 -14.08 18.13
C SER A 877 -15.68 -14.16 19.44
N ARG A 878 -14.94 -14.43 20.52
CA ARG A 878 -15.47 -14.57 21.88
C ARG A 878 -14.43 -14.16 22.92
N TRP A 879 -14.87 -13.62 24.05
CA TRP A 879 -14.03 -13.47 25.23
C TRP A 879 -13.94 -14.79 26.00
N ILE A 880 -12.72 -15.26 26.24
CA ILE A 880 -12.40 -16.42 27.08
C ILE A 880 -11.84 -15.89 28.40
N ALA A 881 -12.58 -16.10 29.49
CA ALA A 881 -12.07 -15.83 30.83
C ALA A 881 -11.17 -16.97 31.29
N PHE A 882 -10.07 -16.65 31.98
CA PHE A 882 -9.28 -17.63 32.71
C PHE A 882 -10.02 -18.07 33.97
N GLU A 883 -9.91 -19.35 34.33
CA GLU A 883 -10.46 -19.91 35.57
C GLU A 883 -9.80 -19.27 36.80
N ARG A 884 -8.51 -18.95 36.68
CA ARG A 884 -7.70 -18.26 37.70
C ARG A 884 -7.07 -17.02 37.08
N GLU A 885 -7.11 -15.91 37.82
CA GLU A 885 -6.38 -14.70 37.44
C GLU A 885 -4.87 -14.96 37.47
N PHE A 886 -4.14 -14.55 36.44
CA PHE A 886 -2.67 -14.58 36.45
C PHE A 886 -2.09 -13.35 37.19
N ALA A 887 -0.83 -13.42 37.61
CA ALA A 887 -0.14 -12.27 38.21
C ALA A 887 -0.01 -11.11 37.19
N GLU A 888 0.29 -11.45 35.94
CA GLU A 888 0.38 -10.56 34.78
C GLU A 888 -0.22 -11.23 33.54
N PRO A 889 -0.44 -10.54 32.40
CA PRO A 889 -0.97 -11.18 31.19
C PRO A 889 -0.08 -12.35 30.72
N PRO A 890 -0.61 -13.59 30.66
CA PRO A 890 0.16 -14.80 30.36
C PRO A 890 0.59 -14.89 28.89
N TYR A 891 1.41 -15.88 28.57
CA TYR A 891 1.51 -16.35 27.18
C TYR A 891 0.26 -17.16 26.83
N VAL A 892 -0.30 -16.96 25.63
CA VAL A 892 -1.48 -17.69 25.13
C VAL A 892 -1.18 -18.19 23.72
N SER A 893 -1.27 -19.51 23.53
CA SER A 893 -1.19 -20.18 22.23
C SER A 893 -2.56 -20.67 21.80
N VAL A 894 -2.95 -20.45 20.54
CA VAL A 894 -4.21 -20.96 19.95
C VAL A 894 -3.94 -21.77 18.68
N PHE A 895 -4.73 -22.80 18.41
CA PHE A 895 -4.50 -23.73 17.28
C PHE A 895 -5.76 -24.57 16.97
N PHE A 896 -5.83 -25.14 15.77
CA PHE A 896 -6.96 -25.96 15.34
C PHE A 896 -6.91 -27.38 15.90
N CYS A 897 -8.00 -27.79 16.55
CA CYS A 897 -8.29 -29.17 16.97
C CYS A 897 -9.30 -29.86 16.03
N ALA A 898 -10.16 -29.06 15.38
CA ALA A 898 -11.06 -29.52 14.32
C ALA A 898 -11.31 -28.42 13.29
N LEU A 899 -11.52 -28.84 12.03
CA LEU A 899 -11.92 -28.00 10.91
C LEU A 899 -13.08 -28.66 10.16
N ASP A 900 -14.09 -27.84 9.86
CA ASP A 900 -15.22 -28.17 9.00
C ASP A 900 -15.40 -27.07 7.96
N MET A 901 -14.83 -27.26 6.77
CA MET A 901 -14.79 -26.26 5.70
C MET A 901 -15.35 -26.79 4.39
N SER A 902 -16.02 -25.94 3.62
CA SER A 902 -16.54 -26.37 2.32
C SER A 902 -15.43 -26.65 1.30
N HIS A 903 -15.61 -27.65 0.44
CA HIS A 903 -14.77 -27.88 -0.75
C HIS A 903 -15.15 -27.01 -1.95
N ARG A 904 -16.24 -26.25 -1.85
CA ARG A 904 -16.75 -25.41 -2.95
C ARG A 904 -15.98 -24.10 -3.12
N LYS A 905 -15.22 -23.69 -2.10
CA LYS A 905 -14.38 -22.49 -2.03
C LYS A 905 -13.02 -22.90 -1.48
N ASP A 906 -12.06 -21.98 -1.48
CA ASP A 906 -10.70 -22.24 -0.97
C ASP A 906 -10.71 -22.44 0.55
N TRP A 907 -9.58 -22.91 1.10
CA TRP A 907 -9.45 -23.21 2.52
C TRP A 907 -8.61 -22.16 3.22
N ASN A 908 -9.19 -20.96 3.32
CA ASN A 908 -8.57 -19.82 3.98
C ASN A 908 -9.18 -19.63 5.36
N VAL A 909 -8.40 -19.86 6.41
CA VAL A 909 -8.82 -19.72 7.80
C VAL A 909 -7.64 -19.35 8.69
N THR A 910 -7.84 -18.49 9.69
CA THR A 910 -6.86 -18.21 10.76
C THR A 910 -7.55 -18.20 12.12
N ALA A 911 -6.83 -18.64 13.16
CA ALA A 911 -7.19 -18.48 14.55
C ALA A 911 -6.16 -17.60 15.27
N THR A 912 -6.61 -16.67 16.09
CA THR A 912 -5.77 -15.73 16.84
C THR A 912 -6.29 -15.52 18.26
N ALA A 913 -5.36 -15.18 19.17
CA ALA A 913 -5.67 -14.63 20.48
C ALA A 913 -5.28 -13.14 20.47
N THR A 914 -6.23 -12.27 20.77
CA THR A 914 -6.02 -10.82 20.96
C THR A 914 -6.42 -10.42 22.37
N ASP A 915 -6.12 -9.19 22.76
CA ASP A 915 -6.64 -8.61 24.01
C ASP A 915 -6.31 -9.43 25.27
N VAL A 916 -5.14 -10.07 25.28
CA VAL A 916 -4.68 -10.90 26.41
C VAL A 916 -4.43 -10.02 27.63
N THR A 917 -5.24 -10.24 28.67
CA THR A 917 -5.13 -9.62 29.99
C THR A 917 -4.78 -10.68 31.03
N ARG A 918 -4.63 -10.29 32.31
CA ARG A 918 -4.51 -11.25 33.42
C ARG A 918 -5.80 -12.03 33.74
N PHE A 919 -6.94 -11.62 33.18
CA PHE A 919 -8.28 -12.18 33.44
C PHE A 919 -8.80 -13.10 32.32
N GLY A 920 -8.23 -12.98 31.12
CA GLY A 920 -8.74 -13.63 29.93
C GLY A 920 -8.21 -12.98 28.66
N PHE A 921 -8.69 -13.45 27.51
CA PHE A 921 -8.31 -12.98 26.18
C PHE A 921 -9.48 -13.11 25.21
N LYS A 922 -9.41 -12.40 24.09
CA LYS A 922 -10.35 -12.58 22.98
C LYS A 922 -9.80 -13.63 22.01
N ILE A 923 -10.56 -14.69 21.77
CA ILE A 923 -10.28 -15.66 20.72
C ILE A 923 -11.04 -15.24 19.45
N GLN A 924 -10.39 -15.30 18.29
CA GLN A 924 -10.93 -14.85 17.01
C GLN A 924 -10.57 -15.85 15.91
N VAL A 925 -11.56 -16.21 15.10
CA VAL A 925 -11.45 -17.16 13.98
C VAL A 925 -12.02 -16.49 12.74
N GLU A 926 -11.23 -16.43 11.67
CA GLU A 926 -11.56 -15.63 10.49
C GLU A 926 -11.33 -16.42 9.21
N THR A 927 -12.19 -16.19 8.21
CA THR A 927 -12.05 -16.67 6.84
C THR A 927 -12.14 -15.50 5.84
N TRP A 928 -11.53 -15.68 4.67
CA TRP A 928 -11.50 -14.66 3.61
C TRP A 928 -11.56 -15.29 2.22
N ALA A 929 -11.68 -14.45 1.19
CA ALA A 929 -11.89 -14.85 -0.21
C ALA A 929 -13.02 -15.89 -0.37
N GLY A 930 -14.16 -15.64 0.30
CA GLY A 930 -15.34 -16.51 0.24
C GLY A 930 -15.18 -17.90 0.85
N SER A 931 -14.12 -18.16 1.62
CA SER A 931 -13.90 -19.46 2.28
C SER A 931 -14.98 -19.74 3.33
N ILE A 932 -15.69 -20.86 3.19
CA ILE A 932 -16.83 -21.22 4.02
C ILE A 932 -16.38 -22.16 5.14
N LEU A 933 -16.34 -21.65 6.37
CA LEU A 933 -16.09 -22.41 7.60
C LEU A 933 -17.43 -22.71 8.30
N TYR A 934 -17.90 -23.95 8.20
CA TYR A 934 -19.10 -24.40 8.91
C TYR A 934 -18.87 -24.53 10.42
N SER A 935 -17.67 -24.93 10.83
CA SER A 935 -17.22 -24.89 12.23
C SER A 935 -15.70 -25.05 12.33
N ALA A 936 -15.08 -24.37 13.29
CA ALA A 936 -13.75 -24.71 13.79
C ALA A 936 -13.86 -25.04 15.28
N ASN A 937 -13.04 -25.98 15.75
CA ASN A 937 -12.73 -26.12 17.17
C ASN A 937 -11.28 -25.68 17.39
N VAL A 938 -11.08 -24.67 18.24
CA VAL A 938 -9.78 -24.04 18.49
C VAL A 938 -9.37 -24.32 19.94
N GLY A 939 -8.31 -25.10 20.09
CA GLY A 939 -7.66 -25.30 21.38
C GLY A 939 -6.85 -24.08 21.77
N TRP A 940 -6.83 -23.78 23.07
CA TRP A 940 -6.01 -22.72 23.64
C TRP A 940 -5.28 -23.20 24.89
N ILE A 941 -4.04 -22.74 25.05
CA ILE A 941 -3.15 -23.05 26.18
C ILE A 941 -2.53 -21.74 26.66
N ALA A 942 -2.62 -21.48 27.96
CA ALA A 942 -2.08 -20.30 28.63
C ALA A 942 -1.19 -20.69 29.82
N TYR A 943 -0.07 -19.98 29.99
CA TYR A 943 0.86 -20.20 31.12
C TYR A 943 1.56 -18.88 31.53
N PRO A 944 2.06 -18.76 32.78
CA PRO A 944 2.67 -17.52 33.26
C PRO A 944 3.93 -17.14 32.48
N LYS A 945 4.18 -15.84 32.39
CA LYS A 945 5.48 -15.32 31.95
C LYS A 945 6.59 -15.64 32.95
N GLY A 946 7.83 -15.64 32.49
CA GLY A 946 9.01 -15.84 33.32
C GLY A 946 9.41 -17.30 33.59
N ARG A 947 8.62 -18.30 33.15
CA ARG A 947 9.07 -19.70 33.15
C ARG A 947 10.32 -19.88 32.28
N ARG A 948 11.27 -20.67 32.77
CA ARG A 948 12.56 -20.98 32.09
C ARG A 948 12.60 -22.40 31.49
N ASP A 949 11.57 -23.18 31.76
CA ASP A 949 11.36 -24.56 31.33
C ASP A 949 10.28 -24.68 30.25
N VAL A 950 9.71 -23.54 29.83
CA VAL A 950 8.66 -23.44 28.80
C VAL A 950 8.89 -22.19 27.95
N TYR A 951 8.92 -22.34 26.62
CA TYR A 951 8.96 -21.24 25.65
C TYR A 951 7.87 -21.45 24.61
N SER A 952 7.24 -20.39 24.09
CA SER A 952 6.20 -20.52 23.07
C SER A 952 6.19 -19.35 22.09
N GLY A 953 5.59 -19.59 20.94
CA GLY A 953 5.42 -18.58 19.91
C GLY A 953 4.57 -19.05 18.74
N ARG A 954 4.60 -18.24 17.68
CA ARG A 954 3.97 -18.51 16.38
C ARG A 954 5.03 -18.39 15.30
N ALA A 955 4.85 -19.14 14.23
CA ALA A 955 5.50 -18.88 12.96
C ALA A 955 4.47 -18.93 11.82
N ASP A 956 4.72 -18.18 10.76
CA ASP A 956 3.89 -18.14 9.57
C ASP A 956 4.81 -18.08 8.33
N THR A 957 4.41 -18.71 7.23
CA THR A 957 5.17 -18.59 5.96
C THR A 957 5.25 -17.14 5.47
N ARG A 958 4.34 -16.27 5.93
CA ARG A 958 4.38 -14.82 5.67
C ARG A 958 5.57 -14.11 6.31
N ASP A 959 6.21 -14.72 7.30
CA ASP A 959 7.40 -14.17 7.97
C ASP A 959 8.67 -14.25 7.09
N ILE A 960 8.63 -15.04 6.00
CA ILE A 960 9.77 -15.22 5.06
C ILE A 960 9.46 -14.88 3.60
N ARG A 961 8.19 -14.73 3.21
CA ARG A 961 7.76 -14.33 1.85
C ARG A 961 6.33 -13.78 1.83
N PRO A 962 5.95 -12.92 0.88
CA PRO A 962 4.54 -12.55 0.71
C PRO A 962 3.72 -13.73 0.14
N TRP A 963 2.43 -13.78 0.49
CA TRP A 963 1.53 -14.90 0.16
C TRP A 963 1.22 -15.05 -1.34
N ILE A 964 1.43 -13.99 -2.12
CA ILE A 964 1.19 -13.93 -3.57
C ILE A 964 2.14 -14.83 -4.38
N TYR A 965 3.30 -15.19 -3.81
CA TYR A 965 4.25 -16.14 -4.39
C TYR A 965 4.15 -17.47 -3.62
N PRO A 966 3.22 -18.38 -3.96
CA PRO A 966 3.06 -19.64 -3.25
C PRO A 966 4.28 -20.56 -3.46
N GLN A 967 4.74 -21.21 -2.40
CA GLN A 967 5.90 -22.11 -2.45
C GLN A 967 5.59 -23.41 -1.70
N ALA A 968 5.99 -24.54 -2.27
CA ALA A 968 5.76 -25.87 -1.69
C ALA A 968 6.68 -26.16 -0.50
N ASN A 969 7.90 -25.63 -0.49
CA ASN A 969 8.85 -25.79 0.61
C ASN A 969 9.06 -24.45 1.30
N ASN A 970 8.94 -24.42 2.62
CA ASN A 970 9.08 -23.19 3.42
C ASN A 970 9.78 -23.56 4.72
N SER A 971 10.80 -22.80 5.12
CA SER A 971 11.53 -23.05 6.36
C SER A 971 12.15 -21.78 6.92
N ASN A 972 12.23 -21.67 8.25
CA ASN A 972 12.98 -20.63 8.92
C ASN A 972 13.53 -21.12 10.26
N THR A 973 14.53 -20.44 10.80
CA THR A 973 15.10 -20.72 12.13
C THR A 973 14.54 -19.75 13.17
N ILE A 974 14.30 -20.26 14.38
CA ILE A 974 13.80 -19.50 15.53
C ILE A 974 14.75 -19.67 16.70
N THR A 975 15.08 -18.57 17.38
CA THR A 975 15.78 -18.57 18.67
C THR A 975 14.78 -18.49 19.82
N PHE A 976 15.05 -19.17 20.93
CA PHE A 976 14.19 -19.17 22.13
C PHE A 976 14.39 -17.93 23.02
N GLY A 977 15.00 -16.86 22.48
CA GLY A 977 15.30 -15.62 23.20
C GLY A 977 16.13 -15.86 24.45
N ASP A 978 15.70 -15.29 25.58
CA ASP A 978 16.37 -15.41 26.88
C ASP A 978 16.21 -16.81 27.53
N VAL A 979 15.42 -17.70 26.94
CA VAL A 979 15.23 -19.07 27.45
C VAL A 979 16.25 -20.00 26.80
N THR A 980 17.22 -20.45 27.59
CA THR A 980 18.12 -21.56 27.21
C THR A 980 17.75 -22.78 28.03
N PHE A 981 17.31 -23.85 27.34
CA PHE A 981 16.96 -25.12 27.95
C PHE A 981 18.24 -25.91 28.34
N PRO A 982 18.22 -26.73 29.42
CA PRO A 982 19.37 -27.56 29.80
C PRO A 982 19.74 -28.64 28.77
N GLN A 983 18.77 -29.04 27.96
CA GLN A 983 18.85 -30.01 26.87
C GLN A 983 17.92 -29.56 25.74
N PRO A 984 18.04 -30.06 24.50
CA PRO A 984 17.08 -29.77 23.43
C PRO A 984 15.64 -30.08 23.88
N PRO A 985 14.72 -29.11 23.87
CA PRO A 985 13.37 -29.29 24.39
C PRO A 985 12.51 -30.16 23.48
N GLN A 986 11.45 -30.74 24.04
CA GLN A 986 10.36 -31.30 23.23
C GLN A 986 9.49 -30.16 22.71
N VAL A 987 9.02 -30.26 21.45
CA VAL A 987 8.26 -29.20 20.80
C VAL A 987 6.83 -29.66 20.48
N PHE A 988 5.85 -29.12 21.21
CA PHE A 988 4.45 -29.14 20.80
C PHE A 988 4.29 -28.19 19.60
N LEU A 989 3.51 -28.60 18.60
CA LEU A 989 3.30 -27.84 17.38
C LEU A 989 1.88 -28.07 16.86
N ALA A 990 1.18 -27.00 16.45
CA ALA A 990 -0.16 -27.12 15.90
C ALA A 990 -0.54 -25.96 14.97
N LEU A 991 -1.19 -26.28 13.84
CA LEU A 991 -1.65 -25.35 12.82
C LEU A 991 -2.62 -24.31 13.40
N ASN A 992 -2.43 -23.05 13.06
CA ASN A 992 -3.29 -21.92 13.46
C ASN A 992 -3.75 -21.05 12.27
N SER A 993 -3.21 -21.28 11.07
CA SER A 993 -3.61 -20.56 9.85
C SER A 993 -3.38 -21.42 8.60
N LEU A 994 -4.30 -21.37 7.65
CA LEU A 994 -4.25 -22.01 6.34
C LEU A 994 -4.71 -21.03 5.26
N ASN A 995 -4.06 -21.08 4.10
CA ASN A 995 -4.42 -20.38 2.86
C ASN A 995 -3.99 -21.29 1.69
N ILE A 996 -4.89 -22.19 1.32
CA ILE A 996 -4.66 -23.27 0.35
C ILE A 996 -5.83 -23.29 -0.65
N ARG A 997 -5.52 -23.23 -1.95
CA ARG A 997 -6.53 -23.32 -3.01
C ARG A 997 -7.16 -24.71 -3.10
N ARG A 998 -8.46 -24.77 -3.37
CA ARG A 998 -9.25 -25.99 -3.55
C ARG A 998 -8.91 -26.79 -4.82
N SER A 999 -8.10 -26.21 -5.71
CA SER A 999 -7.68 -26.83 -6.97
C SER A 999 -6.84 -28.09 -6.75
N ALA A 1000 -6.21 -28.25 -5.59
CA ALA A 1000 -5.49 -29.45 -5.16
C ALA A 1000 -6.10 -30.03 -3.89
N ASN A 1001 -5.66 -31.22 -3.46
CA ASN A 1001 -5.97 -31.70 -2.11
C ASN A 1001 -5.44 -30.70 -1.07
N LEU A 1002 -6.14 -30.57 0.05
CA LEU A 1002 -5.60 -29.89 1.21
C LEU A 1002 -4.45 -30.74 1.73
N ARG A 1003 -3.22 -30.29 1.47
CA ARG A 1003 -1.98 -30.92 1.91
C ARG A 1003 -1.14 -29.88 2.60
N VAL A 1004 -0.73 -30.17 3.83
CA VAL A 1004 0.18 -29.34 4.60
C VAL A 1004 0.85 -30.21 5.66
N VAL A 1005 2.15 -30.03 5.87
CA VAL A 1005 2.89 -30.63 6.98
C VAL A 1005 3.72 -29.55 7.65
N ALA A 1006 3.47 -29.34 8.93
CA ALA A 1006 4.30 -28.53 9.80
C ALA A 1006 5.21 -29.44 10.62
N SER A 1007 6.51 -29.18 10.61
CA SER A 1007 7.52 -29.99 11.32
C SER A 1007 8.66 -29.13 11.85
N VAL A 1008 9.44 -29.68 12.78
CA VAL A 1008 10.65 -29.05 13.32
C VAL A 1008 11.84 -29.99 13.23
N HIS A 1009 12.99 -29.41 12.95
CA HIS A 1009 14.29 -30.05 12.79
C HIS A 1009 15.33 -29.20 13.54
N GLU A 1010 16.53 -29.75 13.75
CA GLU A 1010 17.66 -29.02 14.36
C GLU A 1010 17.30 -28.34 15.68
N VAL A 1011 16.49 -29.01 16.51
CA VAL A 1011 16.13 -28.52 17.83
C VAL A 1011 17.38 -28.55 18.72
N THR A 1012 17.77 -27.39 19.22
CA THR A 1012 18.90 -27.15 20.11
C THR A 1012 18.41 -26.62 21.45
N THR A 1013 19.31 -26.40 22.41
CA THR A 1013 19.01 -25.78 23.70
C THR A 1013 18.49 -24.33 23.60
N SER A 1014 18.69 -23.65 22.48
CA SER A 1014 18.41 -22.20 22.32
C SER A 1014 17.66 -21.83 21.03
N GLY A 1015 17.24 -22.81 20.22
CA GLY A 1015 16.48 -22.58 19.00
C GLY A 1015 16.12 -23.84 18.24
N MET A 1016 15.40 -23.68 17.13
CA MET A 1016 14.99 -24.76 16.22
C MET A 1016 14.79 -24.24 14.80
N THR A 1017 14.89 -25.13 13.81
CA THR A 1017 14.46 -24.88 12.43
C THR A 1017 13.07 -25.48 12.22
N TRP A 1018 12.12 -24.71 11.70
CA TRP A 1018 10.80 -25.22 11.33
C TRP A 1018 10.62 -25.32 9.83
N HIS A 1019 9.72 -26.21 9.41
CA HIS A 1019 9.31 -26.36 8.02
C HIS A 1019 7.77 -26.37 7.92
N MET A 1020 7.24 -25.76 6.87
CA MET A 1020 5.81 -25.71 6.56
C MET A 1020 5.64 -26.07 5.08
N ASN A 1021 5.52 -27.35 4.79
CA ASN A 1021 5.65 -27.86 3.43
C ASN A 1021 4.34 -28.42 2.87
N THR A 1022 4.22 -28.41 1.55
CA THR A 1022 3.20 -29.09 0.76
C THR A 1022 3.86 -29.91 -0.33
N TRP A 1023 3.09 -30.78 -0.99
CA TRP A 1023 3.64 -31.68 -2.01
C TRP A 1023 2.64 -31.92 -3.14
N SER A 1024 3.12 -32.53 -4.23
CA SER A 1024 2.37 -32.71 -5.46
C SER A 1024 1.86 -31.36 -5.98
N ASN A 1025 0.62 -31.26 -6.42
CA ASN A 1025 0.02 -30.07 -7.02
C ASN A 1025 -0.54 -29.04 -6.00
N THR A 1026 -0.27 -29.18 -4.70
CA THR A 1026 -0.82 -28.28 -3.67
C THR A 1026 0.05 -27.04 -3.49
N ALA A 1027 -0.42 -25.89 -3.98
CA ALA A 1027 0.22 -24.60 -3.79
C ALA A 1027 -0.12 -24.00 -2.40
N LEU A 1028 0.91 -23.69 -1.61
CA LEU A 1028 0.76 -23.04 -0.30
C LEU A 1028 0.94 -21.52 -0.44
N HIS A 1029 -0.17 -20.78 -0.45
CA HIS A 1029 -0.09 -19.32 -0.42
C HIS A 1029 0.43 -18.85 0.93
N SER A 1030 -0.19 -19.32 2.02
CA SER A 1030 0.38 -19.21 3.36
C SER A 1030 -0.13 -20.28 4.32
N ALA A 1031 0.63 -20.58 5.36
CA ALA A 1031 0.14 -21.27 6.55
C ALA A 1031 0.93 -20.85 7.78
N GLY A 1032 0.34 -21.04 8.96
CA GLY A 1032 0.94 -20.70 10.23
C GLY A 1032 0.63 -21.74 11.30
N PHE A 1033 1.48 -21.79 12.32
CA PHE A 1033 1.35 -22.69 13.46
C PHE A 1033 1.78 -22.01 14.76
N SER A 1034 1.23 -22.50 15.87
CA SER A 1034 1.67 -22.19 17.22
C SER A 1034 2.57 -23.32 17.72
N TYR A 1035 3.59 -22.99 18.51
CA TYR A 1035 4.50 -23.98 19.10
C TYR A 1035 4.75 -23.70 20.59
N ILE A 1036 5.01 -24.76 21.36
CA ILE A 1036 5.39 -24.70 22.76
C ILE A 1036 6.53 -25.68 23.01
N CYS A 1037 7.71 -25.16 23.34
CA CYS A 1037 8.90 -25.92 23.70
C CYS A 1037 8.92 -26.17 25.22
N VAL A 1038 9.21 -27.39 25.65
CA VAL A 1038 9.25 -27.81 27.06
C VAL A 1038 10.50 -28.63 27.38
N ALA A 1039 11.08 -28.42 28.56
CA ALA A 1039 12.40 -28.92 28.98
C ALA A 1039 12.54 -30.45 29.14
#